data_AF-A0A1G3UTI7-F1
#
_entry.id   AF-A0A1G3UTI7-F1
#
_cell.length_a   1.000
_cell.length_b   1.000
_cell.length_c   1.000
_cell.angle_alpha   90.00
_cell.angle_beta   90.00
_cell.angle_gamma   90.00
#
_symmetry.space_group_name_H-M   'P 1'
#
loop_
_entity.id
_entity.type
_entity.pdbx_description
1 polymer ?
#
loop_
_entity_poly.entity_id
_entity_poly.type
_entity_poly.pdbx_seq_one_letter_code
_entity_poly.pdbx_strand_id
1 'polypeptide(L)'
;MNRKLFFAGIATFLAMILFWPAPGTAAENIKKVAIFPFEVYSNIPGSAADLRETVYRGIATELLKSKNVRLVERETITAATEGKRLDDAVVLEVGRKTDAFYTITGSISEFGDRISVDVRLIDIRDVKLMPGVFVQGRGRENLDAILAQLRMDIMNRIAAEQRIARVEFKGNRKIENSAISHVLKSAPGNIFTDADLSDDIKGIFRMGYFDDVTAELTDAPEGKVITFTVVEKPMITEIRIKGNKALKKDDIESVMTVRSRQTVNPEKLKSDMEKIKDLFDSKGFYNAEIRYDIAKEGERDVSIIVSIDEHEKLYIRNITFEGNRTFTTKELKNMMTTNEWGIFHFFSDSGLLKKDQLKQDVGKINAFYLNNGFINAQVGEPEITHDLDGITVKIPVSEGKQFRVGKVTIAGDELKTSRTDLLAKLQIAKKDFYDREAVMKDMDVLTQACNDEGYANADVVPRTEPQEKTQTVDVTYEISKAKLVYFNRINVTGNTKTRDKVIRRELSVVEGDLYSRTKLKKSYMALNRLRYFEEIDFQAEKGPDETLTDVNIRVKEKPTGIFSIGAGYSALDHAIVSAQVSEQNLFGRGQTLSFKASLGSRSTLYDVSFTEPWLFGMPLWSKFDLWNLYREYDSYNLDSKGFGATFGYPLWPYVTAYVGYRLAIDNVKDIQDTASFYIKKQAGETTSSGVTVNLTRDSTDDAIFPSTGSKNSASVEYTGGPFLGNVSYTRYGVSSAWFFPLPLDTVFGIRGRMGAMKGNEGKEVPIFERYYLGGINSLRGLRQVGPKDPVTGDVIGGLTMLNFNAEYIFPLIKNAGMKALVFFDTGNAWESGYHLGDMRRTAGVGIRWYSPIGPLRLEWGYVLDRKEDESPSRWEFTIGMFM
;
A
#
# COMPACT_ATOMS: atom_id res chain seq x y z
N MET A 1 -14.17 26.56 -53.77
CA MET A 1 -12.87 26.25 -54.38
C MET A 1 -12.53 24.78 -54.09
N ASN A 2 -12.01 24.06 -55.06
CA ASN A 2 -12.31 22.64 -55.35
C ASN A 2 -11.92 21.59 -54.30
N ARG A 3 -12.93 20.88 -53.79
CA ARG A 3 -12.87 19.63 -52.99
C ARG A 3 -12.52 18.36 -53.81
N LYS A 4 -12.11 18.51 -55.08
CA LYS A 4 -11.74 17.41 -55.99
C LYS A 4 -10.23 17.22 -56.20
N LEU A 5 -9.37 18.09 -55.66
CA LEU A 5 -7.90 17.92 -55.78
C LEU A 5 -7.24 17.14 -54.62
N PHE A 6 -7.95 16.90 -53.52
CA PHE A 6 -7.35 16.30 -52.32
C PHE A 6 -7.39 14.76 -52.30
N PHE A 7 -8.24 14.14 -53.11
CA PHE A 7 -8.37 12.67 -53.18
C PHE A 7 -7.64 12.01 -54.36
N ALA A 8 -7.06 12.80 -55.28
CA ALA A 8 -6.21 12.27 -56.35
C ALA A 8 -4.71 12.20 -55.97
N GLY A 9 -4.29 12.90 -54.89
CA GLY A 9 -2.88 12.93 -54.47
C GLY A 9 -2.46 11.81 -53.50
N ILE A 10 -3.41 11.10 -52.89
CA ILE A 10 -3.13 10.12 -51.83
C ILE A 10 -3.09 8.67 -52.38
N ALA A 11 -3.70 8.42 -53.54
CA ALA A 11 -3.58 7.13 -54.23
C ALA A 11 -2.29 7.00 -55.08
N THR A 12 -1.67 8.12 -55.47
CA THR A 12 -0.42 8.12 -56.27
C THR A 12 0.84 8.07 -55.40
N PHE A 13 0.74 8.35 -54.10
CA PHE A 13 1.88 8.29 -53.18
C PHE A 13 2.11 6.89 -52.60
N LEU A 14 1.11 6.01 -52.59
CA LEU A 14 1.27 4.59 -52.21
C LEU A 14 1.66 3.67 -53.37
N ALA A 15 1.50 4.10 -54.63
CA ALA A 15 1.97 3.35 -55.80
C ALA A 15 3.43 3.66 -56.18
N MET A 16 4.01 4.76 -55.67
CA MET A 16 5.43 5.11 -55.88
C MET A 16 6.40 4.47 -54.88
N ILE A 17 5.90 3.64 -53.95
CA ILE A 17 6.71 2.86 -53.00
C ILE A 17 6.94 1.40 -53.47
N LEU A 18 6.37 0.99 -54.62
CA LEU A 18 6.53 -0.38 -55.15
C LEU A 18 7.28 -0.50 -56.48
N PHE A 19 7.75 0.60 -57.08
CA PHE A 19 8.65 0.56 -58.24
C PHE A 19 9.65 1.73 -58.18
N TRP A 20 10.67 1.59 -57.34
CA TRP A 20 11.95 2.27 -57.55
C TRP A 20 13.02 1.18 -57.69
N PRO A 21 13.85 1.20 -58.75
CA PRO A 21 14.94 0.24 -58.90
C PRO A 21 15.83 0.33 -57.66
N ALA A 22 16.24 -0.84 -57.16
CA ALA A 22 17.26 -0.96 -56.14
C ALA A 22 18.41 0.02 -56.44
N PRO A 23 18.82 0.90 -55.50
CA PRO A 23 20.10 1.55 -55.63
C PRO A 23 21.14 0.43 -55.70
N GLY A 24 21.99 0.53 -56.72
CA GLY A 24 22.82 -0.54 -57.22
C GLY A 24 23.46 -1.37 -56.12
N THR A 25 23.48 -2.68 -56.36
CA THR A 25 24.44 -3.61 -55.79
C THR A 25 25.69 -2.86 -55.37
N ALA A 26 25.93 -2.82 -54.06
CA ALA A 26 27.15 -2.33 -53.46
C ALA A 26 28.31 -2.71 -54.38
N ALA A 27 28.97 -1.74 -54.96
CA ALA A 27 30.22 -2.00 -55.66
C ALA A 27 31.15 -2.52 -54.57
N GLU A 28 31.30 -3.84 -54.46
CA GLU A 28 32.40 -4.45 -53.73
C GLU A 28 33.64 -3.67 -54.15
N ASN A 29 34.40 -3.17 -53.17
CA ASN A 29 35.56 -2.32 -53.38
C ASN A 29 36.73 -3.17 -53.93
N ILE A 30 36.52 -3.77 -55.10
CA ILE A 30 37.37 -4.74 -55.77
C ILE A 30 38.60 -4.00 -56.29
N LYS A 31 39.78 -4.33 -55.76
CA LYS A 31 41.05 -3.72 -56.13
C LYS A 31 41.61 -4.42 -57.36
N LYS A 32 41.77 -3.70 -58.48
CA LYS A 32 42.38 -4.23 -59.69
C LYS A 32 43.91 -4.20 -59.55
N VAL A 33 44.57 -5.35 -59.66
CA VAL A 33 46.03 -5.50 -59.47
C VAL A 33 46.67 -6.04 -60.73
N ALA A 34 47.72 -5.38 -61.21
CA ALA A 34 48.51 -5.82 -62.37
C ALA A 34 49.81 -6.48 -61.92
N ILE A 35 50.06 -7.71 -62.38
CA ILE A 35 51.29 -8.47 -62.08
C ILE A 35 52.18 -8.46 -63.32
N PHE A 36 53.36 -7.85 -63.19
CA PHE A 36 54.36 -7.77 -64.26
C PHE A 36 55.26 -9.02 -64.26
N PRO A 37 55.90 -9.33 -65.41
CA PRO A 37 56.87 -10.42 -65.47
C PRO A 37 58.02 -10.21 -64.50
N PHE A 38 58.31 -11.20 -63.66
CA PHE A 38 59.44 -11.16 -62.74
C PHE A 38 60.75 -11.43 -63.49
N GLU A 39 61.80 -10.70 -63.14
CA GLU A 39 63.16 -11.02 -63.58
C GLU A 39 63.64 -12.28 -62.88
N VAL A 40 64.22 -13.24 -63.61
CA VAL A 40 64.68 -14.51 -63.03
C VAL A 40 66.19 -14.64 -63.14
N TYR A 41 66.85 -14.73 -61.99
CA TYR A 41 68.27 -14.97 -61.84
C TYR A 41 68.47 -16.42 -61.36
N SER A 42 68.79 -17.34 -62.28
CA SER A 42 69.06 -18.75 -61.95
C SER A 42 70.34 -19.23 -62.63
N ASN A 43 71.15 -20.00 -61.90
CA ASN A 43 72.35 -20.66 -62.43
C ASN A 43 72.07 -22.04 -63.05
N ILE A 44 70.80 -22.47 -63.11
CA ILE A 44 70.36 -23.74 -63.69
C ILE A 44 69.90 -23.51 -65.15
N PRO A 45 70.58 -24.06 -66.17
CA PRO A 45 70.25 -23.85 -67.58
C PRO A 45 68.81 -24.29 -67.91
N GLY A 46 68.06 -23.44 -68.62
CA GLY A 46 66.68 -23.73 -69.07
C GLY A 46 65.58 -23.60 -68.00
N SER A 47 65.94 -23.39 -66.73
CA SER A 47 64.99 -23.34 -65.60
C SER A 47 64.28 -22.00 -65.41
N ALA A 48 64.83 -20.92 -66.00
CA ALA A 48 64.36 -19.56 -65.76
C ALA A 48 62.98 -19.25 -66.34
N ALA A 49 62.56 -19.94 -67.42
CA ALA A 49 61.21 -19.79 -67.97
C ALA A 49 60.16 -20.49 -67.11
N ASP A 50 60.48 -21.70 -66.65
CA ASP A 50 59.64 -22.53 -65.78
C ASP A 50 59.41 -21.91 -64.40
N LEU A 51 60.47 -21.39 -63.78
CA LEU A 51 60.38 -20.74 -62.47
C LEU A 51 59.56 -19.45 -62.51
N ARG A 52 59.72 -18.66 -63.58
CA ARG A 52 58.93 -17.43 -63.81
C ARG A 52 57.44 -17.72 -63.91
N GLU A 53 57.10 -18.77 -64.66
CA GLU A 53 55.71 -19.18 -64.87
C GLU A 53 55.09 -19.68 -63.58
N THR A 54 55.82 -20.51 -62.84
CA THR A 54 55.36 -21.09 -61.57
C THR A 54 55.10 -20.00 -60.53
N VAL A 55 56.01 -19.04 -60.37
CA VAL A 55 55.83 -17.92 -59.42
C VAL A 55 54.70 -17.00 -59.85
N TYR A 56 54.59 -16.65 -61.14
CA TYR A 56 53.48 -15.83 -61.64
C TYR A 56 52.12 -16.47 -61.32
N ARG A 57 51.94 -17.75 -61.68
CA ARG A 57 50.70 -18.48 -61.41
C ARG A 57 50.41 -18.56 -59.91
N GLY A 58 51.45 -18.86 -59.13
CA GLY A 58 51.36 -18.92 -57.67
C GLY A 58 50.86 -17.63 -57.04
N ILE A 59 51.47 -16.49 -57.38
CA ILE A 59 51.07 -15.16 -56.87
C ILE A 59 49.65 -14.82 -57.33
N ALA A 60 49.32 -15.07 -58.59
CA ALA A 60 48.00 -14.82 -59.13
C ALA A 60 46.92 -15.63 -58.41
N THR A 61 47.14 -16.94 -58.21
CA THR A 61 46.21 -17.83 -57.50
C THR A 61 46.05 -17.40 -56.04
N GLU A 62 47.13 -17.06 -55.34
CA GLU A 62 47.06 -16.62 -53.95
C GLU A 62 46.32 -15.29 -53.79
N LEU A 63 46.55 -14.31 -54.67
CA LEU A 63 45.84 -13.03 -54.60
C LEU A 63 44.35 -13.17 -54.87
N LEU A 64 43.94 -14.07 -55.76
CA LEU A 64 42.54 -14.37 -56.06
C LEU A 64 41.81 -15.07 -54.90
N LYS A 65 42.50 -15.62 -53.90
CA LYS A 65 41.86 -16.13 -52.67
C LYS A 65 41.23 -15.00 -51.83
N SER A 66 41.61 -13.75 -52.05
CA SER A 66 41.02 -12.59 -51.39
C SER A 66 39.79 -12.11 -52.16
N LYS A 67 38.63 -12.04 -51.51
CA LYS A 67 37.36 -11.59 -52.14
C LYS A 67 37.40 -10.16 -52.72
N ASN A 68 38.39 -9.35 -52.33
CA ASN A 68 38.48 -7.93 -52.68
C ASN A 68 39.55 -7.63 -53.76
N VAL A 69 40.07 -8.63 -54.48
CA VAL A 69 41.13 -8.46 -55.49
C VAL A 69 40.69 -9.00 -56.85
N ARG A 70 40.94 -8.24 -57.92
CA ARG A 70 40.77 -8.67 -59.32
C ARG A 70 42.08 -8.46 -60.06
N LEU A 71 42.52 -9.43 -60.84
CA LEU A 71 43.76 -9.31 -61.60
C LEU A 71 43.52 -8.73 -62.99
N VAL A 72 44.46 -7.93 -63.47
CA VAL A 72 44.53 -7.52 -64.88
C VAL A 72 44.92 -8.74 -65.73
N GLU A 73 44.32 -8.88 -66.91
CA GLU A 73 44.62 -9.97 -67.83
C GLU A 73 46.10 -9.98 -68.25
N ARG A 74 46.72 -11.16 -68.18
CA ARG A 74 48.15 -11.34 -68.42
C ARG A 74 48.58 -10.92 -69.82
N GLU A 75 47.77 -11.26 -70.82
CA GLU A 75 48.02 -10.96 -72.23
C GLU A 75 48.11 -9.44 -72.45
N THR A 76 47.30 -8.66 -71.74
CA THR A 76 47.32 -7.19 -71.79
C THR A 76 48.63 -6.62 -71.25
N ILE A 77 49.16 -7.17 -70.15
CA ILE A 77 50.43 -6.74 -69.56
C ILE A 77 51.60 -7.19 -70.43
N THR A 78 51.56 -8.42 -70.95
CA THR A 78 52.63 -9.00 -71.77
C THR A 78 52.78 -8.25 -73.09
N ALA A 79 51.68 -7.98 -73.81
CA ALA A 79 51.70 -7.21 -75.06
C ALA A 79 52.15 -5.75 -74.84
N ALA A 80 51.88 -5.16 -73.67
CA ALA A 80 52.30 -3.80 -73.35
C ALA A 80 53.78 -3.68 -72.96
N THR A 81 54.43 -4.80 -72.61
CA THR A 81 55.81 -4.87 -72.11
C THR A 81 56.78 -5.58 -73.06
N GLU A 82 56.28 -6.15 -74.17
CA GLU A 82 57.07 -6.87 -75.17
C GLU A 82 58.13 -5.97 -75.82
N GLY A 83 59.39 -6.42 -75.84
CA GLY A 83 60.52 -5.68 -76.41
C GLY A 83 61.00 -4.46 -75.61
N LYS A 84 60.40 -4.15 -74.45
CA LYS A 84 60.78 -3.03 -73.57
C LYS A 84 61.52 -3.52 -72.33
N ARG A 85 62.45 -2.70 -71.81
CA ARG A 85 63.05 -2.92 -70.48
C ARG A 85 62.04 -2.52 -69.41
N LEU A 86 61.80 -3.38 -68.43
CA LEU A 86 60.87 -3.13 -67.33
C LEU A 86 61.50 -2.16 -66.31
N ASP A 87 61.31 -0.87 -66.52
CA ASP A 87 61.62 0.19 -65.55
C ASP A 87 60.34 0.79 -64.94
N ASP A 88 60.51 1.63 -63.91
CA ASP A 88 59.41 2.22 -63.16
C ASP A 88 58.50 3.09 -64.05
N ALA A 89 59.04 3.70 -65.11
CA ALA A 89 58.27 4.51 -66.05
C ALA A 89 57.30 3.65 -66.88
N VAL A 90 57.79 2.50 -67.38
CA VAL A 90 56.96 1.54 -68.13
C VAL A 90 55.90 0.90 -67.23
N VAL A 91 56.25 0.55 -65.99
CA VAL A 91 55.29 -0.05 -65.03
C VAL A 91 54.16 0.93 -64.66
N LEU A 92 54.48 2.21 -64.44
CA LEU A 92 53.50 3.25 -64.16
C LEU A 92 52.59 3.53 -65.37
N GLU A 93 53.16 3.59 -66.58
CA GLU A 93 52.40 3.81 -67.83
C GLU A 93 51.38 2.68 -68.05
N VAL A 94 51.84 1.43 -67.97
CA VAL A 94 50.99 0.24 -68.17
C VAL A 94 49.99 0.07 -67.03
N GLY A 95 50.37 0.36 -65.78
CA GLY A 95 49.47 0.35 -64.63
C GLY A 95 48.29 1.32 -64.80
N ARG A 96 48.55 2.56 -65.25
CA ARG A 96 47.49 3.54 -65.56
C ARG A 96 46.60 3.09 -66.72
N LYS A 97 47.20 2.61 -67.80
CA LYS A 97 46.47 2.17 -69.00
C LYS A 97 45.55 0.98 -68.73
N THR A 98 45.90 0.14 -67.76
CA THR A 98 45.12 -1.05 -67.39
C THR A 98 44.13 -0.81 -66.25
N ASP A 99 44.02 0.44 -65.76
CA ASP A 99 43.19 0.83 -64.62
C ASP A 99 43.51 0.01 -63.35
N ALA A 100 44.79 -0.34 -63.18
CA ALA A 100 45.25 -1.05 -62.00
C ALA A 100 45.45 -0.07 -60.84
N PHE A 101 44.96 -0.40 -59.65
CA PHE A 101 45.20 0.39 -58.44
C PHE A 101 46.60 0.14 -57.91
N TYR A 102 47.07 -1.10 -58.02
CA TYR A 102 48.41 -1.50 -57.61
C TYR A 102 49.10 -2.31 -58.70
N THR A 103 50.41 -2.12 -58.86
CA THR A 103 51.25 -2.96 -59.72
C THR A 103 52.25 -3.74 -58.89
N ILE A 104 52.38 -5.02 -59.20
CA ILE A 104 53.33 -5.97 -58.60
C ILE A 104 54.41 -6.24 -59.64
N THR A 105 55.66 -5.96 -59.30
CA THR A 105 56.84 -6.29 -60.11
C THR A 105 57.94 -6.82 -59.20
N GLY A 106 59.00 -7.44 -59.72
CA GLY A 106 60.00 -8.03 -58.85
C GLY A 106 61.02 -8.93 -59.53
N SER A 107 61.84 -9.57 -58.71
CA SER A 107 62.85 -10.53 -59.14
C SER A 107 62.80 -11.82 -58.33
N ILE A 108 63.12 -12.93 -58.98
CA ILE A 108 63.24 -14.26 -58.40
C ILE A 108 64.70 -14.67 -58.54
N SER A 109 65.34 -15.01 -57.44
CA SER A 109 66.73 -15.49 -57.43
C SER A 109 66.78 -16.94 -56.95
N GLU A 110 67.32 -17.83 -57.77
CA GLU A 110 67.55 -19.26 -57.49
C GLU A 110 69.05 -19.55 -57.50
N PHE A 111 69.60 -19.85 -56.33
CA PHE A 111 71.01 -20.16 -56.13
C PHE A 111 71.15 -21.45 -55.32
N GLY A 112 71.52 -22.55 -55.98
CA GLY A 112 71.65 -23.86 -55.33
C GLY A 112 70.30 -24.38 -54.86
N ASP A 113 70.16 -24.62 -53.55
CA ASP A 113 68.93 -25.07 -52.90
C ASP A 113 68.07 -23.91 -52.38
N ARG A 114 68.39 -22.65 -52.67
CA ARG A 114 67.68 -21.47 -52.16
C ARG A 114 66.94 -20.70 -53.24
N ILE A 115 65.70 -20.33 -52.92
CA ILE A 115 64.84 -19.48 -53.74
C ILE A 115 64.44 -18.26 -52.92
N SER A 116 64.57 -17.08 -53.51
CA SER A 116 64.09 -15.83 -52.94
C SER A 116 63.27 -15.05 -53.96
N VAL A 117 62.21 -14.41 -53.48
CA VAL A 117 61.31 -13.59 -54.28
C VAL A 117 61.26 -12.20 -53.66
N ASP A 118 61.75 -11.23 -54.41
CA ASP A 118 61.66 -9.80 -54.11
C ASP A 118 60.50 -9.21 -54.90
N VAL A 119 59.53 -8.64 -54.20
CA VAL A 119 58.40 -7.94 -54.80
C VAL A 119 58.45 -6.47 -54.47
N ARG A 120 58.27 -5.66 -55.49
CA ARG A 120 57.98 -4.23 -55.40
C ARG A 120 56.51 -4.00 -55.69
N LEU A 121 55.88 -3.20 -54.85
CA LEU A 121 54.49 -2.79 -54.97
C LEU A 121 54.45 -1.28 -55.21
N ILE A 122 53.71 -0.84 -56.22
CA ILE A 122 53.55 0.59 -56.55
C ILE A 122 52.05 0.92 -56.54
N ASP A 123 51.64 1.97 -55.82
CA ASP A 123 50.30 2.56 -55.95
C ASP A 123 50.29 3.49 -57.16
N ILE A 124 49.43 3.19 -58.12
CA ILE A 124 49.32 3.90 -59.40
C ILE A 124 48.60 5.26 -59.26
N ARG A 125 47.73 5.41 -58.27
CA ARG A 125 46.93 6.63 -58.05
C ARG A 125 47.79 7.72 -57.43
N ASP A 126 48.58 7.37 -56.41
CA ASP A 126 49.43 8.32 -55.69
C ASP A 126 50.90 8.31 -56.16
N VAL A 127 51.23 7.47 -57.16
CA VAL A 127 52.60 7.30 -57.70
C VAL A 127 53.61 7.03 -56.59
N LYS A 128 53.22 6.21 -55.62
CA LYS A 128 53.98 5.94 -54.41
C LYS A 128 54.58 4.54 -54.46
N LEU A 129 55.90 4.47 -54.40
CA LEU A 129 56.60 3.20 -54.19
C LEU A 129 56.34 2.74 -52.75
N MET A 130 55.63 1.63 -52.61
CA MET A 130 55.45 1.00 -51.30
C MET A 130 56.74 0.24 -50.94
N PRO A 131 57.01 0.00 -49.64
CA PRO A 131 58.14 -0.85 -49.24
C PRO A 131 58.16 -2.17 -50.02
N GLY A 132 59.34 -2.75 -50.27
CA GLY A 132 59.46 -4.06 -50.93
C GLY A 132 59.08 -5.23 -50.01
N VAL A 133 58.52 -6.31 -50.54
CA VAL A 133 58.28 -7.57 -49.83
C VAL A 133 59.38 -8.55 -50.24
N PHE A 134 60.08 -9.13 -49.28
CA PHE A 134 61.11 -10.13 -49.54
C PHE A 134 60.79 -11.42 -48.79
N VAL A 135 60.73 -12.54 -49.50
CA VAL A 135 60.50 -13.86 -48.91
C VAL A 135 61.51 -14.86 -49.49
N GLN A 136 62.10 -15.69 -48.64
CA GLN A 136 63.09 -16.70 -49.04
C GLN A 136 62.74 -18.08 -48.46
N GLY A 137 63.11 -19.14 -49.17
CA GLY A 137 62.97 -20.53 -48.71
C GLY A 137 64.00 -21.46 -49.35
N ARG A 138 64.00 -22.73 -48.92
CA ARG A 138 64.86 -23.78 -49.47
C ARG A 138 64.04 -24.75 -50.32
N GLY A 139 64.54 -25.10 -51.50
CA GLY A 139 63.95 -26.05 -52.43
C GLY A 139 62.70 -25.54 -53.12
N ARG A 140 62.39 -26.08 -54.31
CA ARG A 140 61.20 -25.73 -55.10
C ARG A 140 59.91 -26.25 -54.45
N GLU A 141 60.00 -27.27 -53.60
CA GLU A 141 58.90 -27.85 -52.83
C GLU A 141 58.27 -26.88 -51.81
N ASN A 142 58.99 -25.84 -51.39
CA ASN A 142 58.49 -24.84 -50.44
C ASN A 142 57.96 -23.57 -51.13
N LEU A 143 57.85 -23.57 -52.46
CA LEU A 143 57.43 -22.40 -53.21
C LEU A 143 56.01 -21.95 -52.84
N ASP A 144 55.08 -22.89 -52.58
CA ASP A 144 53.72 -22.57 -52.15
C ASP A 144 53.69 -21.81 -50.81
N ALA A 145 54.57 -22.16 -49.86
CA ALA A 145 54.68 -21.47 -48.58
C ALA A 145 55.25 -20.05 -48.75
N ILE A 146 56.25 -19.88 -49.63
CA ILE A 146 56.80 -18.56 -50.00
C ILE A 146 55.69 -17.68 -50.59
N LEU A 147 54.88 -18.22 -51.50
CA LEU A 147 53.79 -17.50 -52.17
C LEU A 147 52.64 -17.13 -51.22
N ALA A 148 52.28 -18.01 -50.29
CA ALA A 148 51.28 -17.73 -49.26
C ALA A 148 51.72 -16.60 -48.31
N GLN A 149 52.99 -16.61 -47.90
CA GLN A 149 53.57 -15.54 -47.09
C GLN A 149 53.60 -14.21 -47.86
N LEU A 150 54.02 -14.24 -49.12
CA LEU A 150 54.05 -13.09 -50.01
C LEU A 150 52.67 -12.45 -50.16
N ARG A 151 51.62 -13.26 -50.33
CA ARG A 151 50.23 -12.78 -50.35
C ARG A 151 49.85 -12.06 -49.07
N MET A 152 50.14 -12.64 -47.90
CA MET A 152 49.83 -11.98 -46.62
C MET A 152 50.48 -10.62 -46.50
N ASP A 153 51.77 -10.53 -46.83
CA ASP A 153 52.53 -9.28 -46.75
C ASP A 153 52.07 -8.23 -47.76
N ILE A 154 51.66 -8.65 -48.98
CA ILE A 154 51.05 -7.77 -49.99
C ILE A 154 49.69 -7.24 -49.51
N MET A 155 48.82 -8.11 -48.99
CA MET A 155 47.47 -7.72 -48.54
C MET A 155 47.49 -6.79 -47.34
N ASN A 156 48.41 -6.98 -46.39
CA ASN A 156 48.56 -6.11 -45.22
C ASN A 156 48.92 -4.67 -45.60
N ARG A 157 49.69 -4.47 -46.68
CA ARG A 157 50.10 -3.15 -47.15
C ARG A 157 48.98 -2.40 -47.85
N ILE A 158 48.15 -3.13 -48.59
CA ILE A 158 46.96 -2.59 -49.27
C ILE A 158 45.86 -2.17 -48.27
N ALA A 159 45.81 -2.77 -47.08
CA ALA A 159 44.77 -2.51 -46.06
C ALA A 159 45.05 -1.33 -45.11
N ALA A 160 46.28 -0.79 -45.09
CA ALA A 160 46.69 0.25 -44.13
C ALA A 160 45.99 1.62 -44.36
N GLU A 161 45.63 1.96 -45.60
CA GLU A 161 45.00 3.25 -45.96
C GLU A 161 43.51 3.37 -45.60
N GLN A 162 42.86 2.28 -45.19
CA GLN A 162 41.42 2.25 -44.88
C GLN A 162 41.14 2.27 -43.37
N ARG A 163 42.17 2.45 -42.54
CA ARG A 163 41.99 2.51 -41.08
C ARG A 163 41.54 3.88 -40.64
N ILE A 164 40.63 3.92 -39.68
CA ILE A 164 40.18 5.14 -39.03
C ILE A 164 41.31 5.62 -38.13
N ALA A 165 41.86 6.80 -38.42
CA ALA A 165 42.93 7.40 -37.64
C ALA A 165 42.39 7.99 -36.33
N ARG A 166 41.29 8.75 -36.42
CA ARG A 166 40.61 9.34 -35.25
C ARG A 166 39.17 9.77 -35.59
N VAL A 167 38.37 9.96 -34.54
CA VAL A 167 37.00 10.45 -34.61
C VAL A 167 36.91 11.77 -33.84
N GLU A 168 36.30 12.79 -34.45
CA GLU A 168 36.14 14.14 -33.91
C GLU A 168 34.66 14.51 -33.78
N PHE A 169 34.33 15.35 -32.79
CA PHE A 169 32.96 15.82 -32.54
C PHE A 169 32.92 17.34 -32.52
N LYS A 170 31.90 17.93 -33.16
CA LYS A 170 31.65 19.37 -33.20
C LYS A 170 30.19 19.66 -32.88
N GLY A 171 29.94 20.75 -32.15
CA GLY A 171 28.58 21.25 -31.86
C GLY A 171 27.96 20.71 -30.58
N ASN A 172 28.53 19.68 -29.95
CA ASN A 172 28.20 19.25 -28.60
C ASN A 172 28.90 20.16 -27.56
N ARG A 173 28.21 20.43 -26.45
CA ARG A 173 28.68 21.29 -25.35
C ARG A 173 28.34 20.69 -24.00
N LYS A 174 27.09 20.25 -23.80
CA LYS A 174 26.64 19.62 -22.55
C LYS A 174 26.88 18.10 -22.56
N ILE A 175 26.81 17.47 -23.74
CA ILE A 175 27.13 16.06 -23.89
C ILE A 175 28.63 15.91 -24.18
N GLU A 176 29.34 15.16 -23.35
CA GLU A 176 30.77 14.92 -23.55
C GLU A 176 31.04 14.04 -24.77
N ASN A 177 32.17 14.28 -25.43
CA ASN A 177 32.65 13.46 -26.56
C ASN A 177 32.73 11.96 -26.20
N SER A 178 33.07 11.65 -24.95
CA SER A 178 33.16 10.30 -24.40
C SER A 178 31.81 9.57 -24.50
N ALA A 179 30.71 10.23 -24.15
CA ALA A 179 29.37 9.65 -24.19
C ALA A 179 28.90 9.37 -25.62
N ILE A 180 29.24 10.25 -26.56
CA ILE A 180 28.94 10.06 -27.98
C ILE A 180 29.80 8.91 -28.55
N SER A 181 31.06 8.81 -28.13
CA SER A 181 31.98 7.75 -28.57
C SER A 181 31.53 6.34 -28.19
N HIS A 182 30.82 6.17 -27.06
CA HIS A 182 30.35 4.84 -26.59
C HIS A 182 29.26 4.22 -27.46
N VAL A 183 28.54 5.00 -28.26
CA VAL A 183 27.50 4.50 -29.16
C VAL A 183 28.00 4.24 -30.58
N LEU A 184 29.28 4.54 -30.87
CA LEU A 184 29.88 4.34 -32.18
C LEU A 184 30.44 2.93 -32.36
N LYS A 185 30.28 2.39 -33.56
CA LYS A 185 30.98 1.22 -34.09
C LYS A 185 32.30 1.63 -34.75
N SER A 186 32.36 2.82 -35.35
CA SER A 186 33.58 3.39 -35.92
C SER A 186 34.52 3.86 -34.82
N ALA A 187 35.59 3.12 -34.57
CA ALA A 187 36.62 3.44 -33.57
C ALA A 187 38.00 3.63 -34.21
N PRO A 188 38.88 4.45 -33.63
CA PRO A 188 40.27 4.57 -34.07
C PRO A 188 40.94 3.18 -34.15
N GLY A 189 41.59 2.89 -35.28
CA GLY A 189 42.22 1.61 -35.59
C GLY A 189 41.34 0.61 -36.36
N ASN A 190 40.01 0.77 -36.37
CA ASN A 190 39.10 -0.07 -37.16
C ASN A 190 39.17 0.28 -38.65
N ILE A 191 38.74 -0.66 -39.50
CA ILE A 191 38.59 -0.42 -40.95
C ILE A 191 37.31 0.38 -41.17
N PHE A 192 37.40 1.46 -41.94
CA PHE A 192 36.25 2.28 -42.29
C PHE A 192 35.28 1.54 -43.22
N THR A 193 33.97 1.58 -42.90
CA THR A 193 32.90 1.15 -43.79
C THR A 193 31.73 2.15 -43.76
N ASP A 194 31.06 2.35 -44.90
CA ASP A 194 29.90 3.26 -44.99
C ASP A 194 28.69 2.74 -44.19
N ALA A 195 28.58 1.43 -44.02
CA ALA A 195 27.53 0.80 -43.23
C ALA A 195 27.66 1.16 -41.74
N ASP A 196 28.88 1.10 -41.19
CA ASP A 196 29.15 1.47 -39.81
C ASP A 196 28.91 2.97 -39.59
N LEU A 197 29.29 3.83 -40.55
CA LEU A 197 29.02 5.27 -40.48
C LEU A 197 27.53 5.60 -40.42
N SER A 198 26.70 4.90 -41.22
CA SER A 198 25.25 5.09 -41.19
C SER A 198 24.62 4.65 -39.86
N ASP A 199 25.09 3.52 -39.31
CA ASP A 199 24.65 3.01 -38.02
C ASP A 199 25.07 3.93 -36.88
N ASP A 200 26.24 4.56 -36.98
CA ASP A 200 26.75 5.52 -36.01
C ASP A 200 25.92 6.80 -35.98
N ILE A 201 25.58 7.36 -37.14
CA ILE A 201 24.66 8.52 -37.22
C ILE A 201 23.32 8.20 -36.56
N LYS A 202 22.74 7.03 -36.86
CA LYS A 202 21.49 6.57 -36.24
C LYS A 202 21.66 6.33 -34.73
N GLY A 203 22.80 5.79 -34.31
CA GLY A 203 23.15 5.54 -32.92
C GLY A 203 23.18 6.83 -32.11
N ILE A 204 23.86 7.86 -32.61
CA ILE A 204 23.94 9.20 -32.01
C ILE A 204 22.54 9.83 -31.96
N PHE A 205 21.76 9.77 -33.05
CA PHE A 205 20.41 10.33 -33.08
C PHE A 205 19.48 9.64 -32.06
N ARG A 206 19.60 8.31 -31.90
CA ARG A 206 18.83 7.52 -30.93
C ARG A 206 19.16 7.83 -29.47
N MET A 207 20.27 8.52 -29.18
CA MET A 207 20.54 9.04 -27.84
C MET A 207 19.49 10.08 -27.40
N GLY A 208 18.78 10.71 -28.34
CA GLY A 208 17.66 11.62 -28.06
C GLY A 208 18.06 13.02 -27.61
N TYR A 209 19.36 13.34 -27.56
CA TYR A 209 19.89 14.64 -27.13
C TYR A 209 20.12 15.65 -28.27
N PHE A 210 20.01 15.23 -29.53
CA PHE A 210 20.36 16.05 -30.69
C PHE A 210 19.16 16.19 -31.65
N ASP A 211 18.96 17.39 -32.20
CA ASP A 211 17.98 17.68 -33.25
C ASP A 211 18.48 17.28 -34.65
N ASP A 212 19.79 17.37 -34.86
CA ASP A 212 20.44 17.02 -36.12
C ASP A 212 21.83 16.42 -35.88
N VAL A 213 22.21 15.46 -36.72
CA VAL A 213 23.49 14.73 -36.67
C VAL A 213 23.99 14.51 -38.10
N THR A 214 25.14 15.10 -38.40
CA THR A 214 25.82 14.95 -39.70
C THR A 214 27.24 14.43 -39.50
N ALA A 215 27.81 13.77 -40.52
CA ALA A 215 29.17 13.25 -40.46
C ALA A 215 29.94 13.59 -41.74
N GLU A 216 31.18 14.04 -41.59
CA GLU A 216 32.11 14.36 -42.68
C GLU A 216 33.34 13.46 -42.62
N LEU A 217 33.76 12.92 -43.78
CA LEU A 217 34.93 12.07 -43.92
C LEU A 217 36.07 12.83 -44.60
N THR A 218 37.25 12.83 -44.00
CA THR A 218 38.46 13.46 -44.55
C THR A 218 39.63 12.49 -44.58
N ASP A 219 40.47 12.58 -45.62
CA ASP A 219 41.67 11.76 -45.79
C ASP A 219 42.88 12.43 -45.12
N ALA A 220 43.60 11.69 -44.29
CA ALA A 220 44.84 12.14 -43.65
C ALA A 220 45.98 11.12 -43.89
N PRO A 221 47.26 11.53 -43.80
CA PRO A 221 48.42 10.63 -43.97
C PRO A 221 48.42 9.39 -43.05
N GLU A 222 47.69 9.47 -41.93
CA GLU A 222 47.60 8.44 -40.90
C GLU A 222 46.36 7.53 -41.05
N GLY A 223 45.45 7.83 -41.99
CA GLY A 223 44.20 7.11 -42.22
C GLY A 223 42.98 8.04 -42.39
N LYS A 224 41.77 7.50 -42.28
CA LYS A 224 40.49 8.23 -42.40
C LYS A 224 40.15 8.97 -41.10
N VAL A 225 39.70 10.22 -41.20
CA VAL A 225 39.19 11.02 -40.06
C VAL A 225 37.70 11.29 -40.24
N ILE A 226 36.90 10.89 -39.25
CA ILE A 226 35.43 11.08 -39.23
C ILE A 226 35.10 12.22 -38.27
N THR A 227 34.43 13.27 -38.76
CA THR A 227 33.95 14.39 -37.93
C THR A 227 32.44 14.36 -37.84
N PHE A 228 31.89 14.14 -36.65
CA PHE A 228 30.45 14.24 -36.39
C PHE A 228 30.09 15.66 -35.94
N THR A 229 29.18 16.31 -36.66
CA THR A 229 28.62 17.62 -36.27
C THR A 229 27.19 17.42 -35.76
N VAL A 230 26.94 17.84 -34.52
CA VAL A 230 25.66 17.64 -33.83
C VAL A 230 25.03 18.96 -33.38
N VAL A 231 23.70 19.04 -33.43
CA VAL A 231 22.93 20.16 -32.89
C VAL A 231 22.19 19.68 -31.64
N GLU A 232 22.67 20.08 -30.45
CA GLU A 232 22.02 19.71 -29.17
C GLU A 232 20.62 20.30 -29.04
N LYS A 233 19.68 19.49 -28.53
CA LYS A 233 18.33 19.91 -28.17
C LYS A 233 18.36 20.89 -26.99
N PRO A 234 17.45 21.87 -26.95
CA PRO A 234 17.31 22.75 -25.81
C PRO A 234 16.93 21.95 -24.56
N MET A 235 17.58 22.27 -23.43
CA MET A 235 17.27 21.70 -22.12
C MET A 235 16.38 22.66 -21.34
N ILE A 236 15.50 22.09 -20.52
CA ILE A 236 14.64 22.82 -19.61
C ILE A 236 15.46 23.26 -18.40
N THR A 237 15.68 24.56 -18.23
CA THR A 237 16.41 25.08 -17.06
C THR A 237 15.53 24.99 -15.81
N GLU A 238 14.29 25.46 -15.93
CA GLU A 238 13.31 25.44 -14.85
C GLU A 238 11.87 25.45 -15.37
N ILE A 239 10.94 25.12 -14.48
CA ILE A 239 9.50 25.14 -14.71
C ILE A 239 8.90 26.19 -13.77
N ARG A 240 8.35 27.25 -14.36
CA ARG A 240 7.69 28.35 -13.64
C ARG A 240 6.19 28.17 -13.73
N ILE A 241 5.52 27.92 -12.61
CA ILE A 241 4.06 27.82 -12.52
C ILE A 241 3.52 29.17 -12.05
N LYS A 242 2.52 29.72 -12.76
CA LYS A 242 1.87 30.99 -12.47
C LYS A 242 0.36 30.82 -12.43
N GLY A 243 -0.29 31.55 -11.51
CA GLY A 243 -1.75 31.55 -11.38
C GLY A 243 -2.31 30.48 -10.45
N ASN A 244 -1.46 29.64 -9.84
CA ASN A 244 -1.87 28.64 -8.85
C ASN A 244 -2.13 29.27 -7.46
N LYS A 245 -3.36 29.72 -7.19
CA LYS A 245 -3.77 30.25 -5.87
C LYS A 245 -4.37 29.15 -5.00
N ALA A 246 -5.12 28.22 -5.58
CA ALA A 246 -5.83 27.17 -4.88
C ALA A 246 -4.97 25.93 -4.58
N LEU A 247 -3.99 25.63 -5.44
CA LEU A 247 -3.10 24.48 -5.29
C LEU A 247 -1.65 24.90 -5.11
N LYS A 248 -0.93 24.18 -4.24
CA LYS A 248 0.49 24.41 -4.01
C LYS A 248 1.28 23.99 -5.24
N LYS A 249 2.38 24.69 -5.48
CA LYS A 249 3.29 24.44 -6.59
C LYS A 249 3.78 22.98 -6.59
N ASP A 250 4.17 22.46 -5.44
CA ASP A 250 4.70 21.09 -5.29
C ASP A 250 3.67 20.01 -5.69
N ASP A 251 2.39 20.22 -5.40
CA ASP A 251 1.32 19.28 -5.77
C ASP A 251 1.18 19.21 -7.30
N ILE A 252 1.26 20.37 -7.97
CA ILE A 252 1.21 20.48 -9.43
C ILE A 252 2.47 19.86 -10.05
N GLU A 253 3.65 20.15 -9.51
CA GLU A 253 4.88 19.53 -9.99
C GLU A 253 4.88 18.02 -9.79
N SER A 254 4.25 17.48 -8.73
CA SER A 254 4.24 16.03 -8.46
C SER A 254 3.58 15.22 -9.58
N VAL A 255 2.56 15.77 -10.25
CA VAL A 255 1.84 15.08 -11.34
C VAL A 255 2.52 15.24 -12.71
N MET A 256 3.47 16.18 -12.83
CA MET A 256 4.22 16.40 -14.07
C MET A 256 5.28 15.30 -14.29
N THR A 257 5.41 14.89 -15.55
CA THR A 257 6.41 13.93 -16.02
C THR A 257 7.71 14.65 -16.39
N VAL A 258 7.59 15.84 -16.97
CA VAL A 258 8.71 16.68 -17.38
C VAL A 258 9.36 17.32 -16.16
N ARG A 259 10.69 17.25 -16.09
CA ARG A 259 11.49 17.84 -15.01
C ARG A 259 12.53 18.81 -15.57
N SER A 260 13.02 19.70 -14.70
CA SER A 260 14.22 20.50 -15.00
C SER A 260 15.40 19.61 -15.38
N ARG A 261 16.29 20.12 -16.23
CA ARG A 261 17.48 19.44 -16.79
C ARG A 261 17.18 18.28 -17.73
N GLN A 262 15.96 18.20 -18.26
CA GLN A 262 15.59 17.28 -19.34
C GLN A 262 15.47 18.03 -20.67
N THR A 263 15.53 17.30 -21.79
CA THR A 263 15.23 17.87 -23.11
C THR A 263 13.74 18.14 -23.27
N VAL A 264 13.40 19.19 -24.02
CA VAL A 264 12.00 19.54 -24.28
C VAL A 264 11.33 18.46 -25.12
N ASN A 265 10.21 17.91 -24.63
CA ASN A 265 9.36 17.01 -25.39
C ASN A 265 7.92 17.58 -25.42
N PRO A 266 7.46 18.08 -26.58
CA PRO A 266 6.12 18.68 -26.71
C PRO A 266 4.96 17.73 -26.40
N GLU A 267 5.09 16.43 -26.71
CA GLU A 267 4.05 15.44 -26.41
C GLU A 267 3.91 15.20 -24.91
N LYS A 268 5.05 15.11 -24.20
CA LYS A 268 5.05 14.99 -22.73
C LYS A 268 4.51 16.25 -22.06
N LEU A 269 4.86 17.44 -22.56
CA LEU A 269 4.30 18.69 -22.06
C LEU A 269 2.79 18.77 -22.23
N LYS A 270 2.27 18.35 -23.39
CA LYS A 270 0.81 18.28 -23.62
C LYS A 270 0.12 17.31 -22.65
N SER A 271 0.69 16.12 -22.47
CA SER A 271 0.18 15.15 -21.49
C SER A 271 0.24 15.68 -20.05
N ASP A 272 1.30 16.40 -19.69
CA ASP A 272 1.39 17.04 -18.38
C ASP A 272 0.32 18.12 -18.18
N MET A 273 -0.06 18.89 -19.21
CA MET A 273 -1.16 19.85 -19.10
C MET A 273 -2.50 19.15 -18.84
N GLU A 274 -2.75 18.00 -19.48
CA GLU A 274 -3.93 17.17 -19.21
C GLU A 274 -3.93 16.65 -17.76
N LYS A 275 -2.79 16.15 -17.26
CA LYS A 275 -2.66 15.70 -15.86
C LYS A 275 -2.87 16.82 -14.84
N ILE A 276 -2.35 18.01 -15.12
CA ILE A 276 -2.59 19.18 -14.28
C ILE A 276 -4.09 19.54 -14.34
N LYS A 277 -4.73 19.46 -15.51
CA LYS A 277 -6.18 19.69 -15.64
C LYS A 277 -6.98 18.69 -14.82
N ASP A 278 -6.64 17.41 -14.90
CA ASP A 278 -7.26 16.36 -14.10
C ASP A 278 -7.09 16.58 -12.59
N LEU A 279 -5.92 17.08 -12.16
CA LEU A 279 -5.67 17.47 -10.77
C LEU A 279 -6.60 18.61 -10.33
N PHE A 280 -6.76 19.65 -11.14
CA PHE A 280 -7.68 20.77 -10.87
C PHE A 280 -9.15 20.32 -10.88
N ASP A 281 -9.56 19.50 -11.85
CA ASP A 281 -10.88 18.87 -11.94
C ASP A 281 -11.17 18.06 -10.66
N SER A 282 -10.21 17.28 -10.15
CA SER A 282 -10.36 16.50 -8.91
C SER A 282 -10.59 17.34 -7.66
N LYS A 283 -10.24 18.63 -7.72
CA LYS A 283 -10.37 19.63 -6.64
C LYS A 283 -11.55 20.58 -6.86
N GLY A 284 -12.34 20.36 -7.92
CA GLY A 284 -13.57 21.08 -8.22
C GLY A 284 -13.42 22.23 -9.21
N PHE A 285 -12.25 22.41 -9.81
CA PHE A 285 -11.94 23.51 -10.74
C PHE A 285 -12.06 23.06 -12.20
N TYR A 286 -13.25 22.65 -12.63
CA TYR A 286 -13.48 22.10 -13.98
C TYR A 286 -13.26 23.11 -15.11
N ASN A 287 -13.50 24.39 -14.83
CA ASN A 287 -13.28 25.48 -15.76
C ASN A 287 -11.83 25.98 -15.76
N ALA A 288 -10.91 25.29 -15.07
CA ALA A 288 -9.50 25.67 -15.09
C ALA A 288 -8.93 25.59 -16.51
N GLU A 289 -8.29 26.67 -16.94
CA GLU A 289 -7.54 26.72 -18.19
C GLU A 289 -6.04 26.65 -17.89
N ILE A 290 -5.36 25.69 -18.51
CA ILE A 290 -3.93 25.48 -18.33
C ILE A 290 -3.26 25.63 -19.67
N ARG A 291 -2.33 26.58 -19.76
CA ARG A 291 -1.55 26.88 -20.95
C ARG A 291 -0.07 26.79 -20.61
N TYR A 292 0.76 26.46 -21.59
CA TYR A 292 2.21 26.51 -21.43
C TYR A 292 2.85 27.35 -22.53
N ASP A 293 3.91 28.06 -22.16
CA ASP A 293 4.77 28.81 -23.06
C ASP A 293 6.22 28.37 -22.87
N ILE A 294 6.96 28.29 -23.99
CA ILE A 294 8.39 27.97 -23.98
C ILE A 294 9.16 29.29 -24.13
N ALA A 295 9.64 29.83 -23.01
CA ALA A 295 10.44 31.05 -23.00
C ALA A 295 11.92 30.71 -23.22
N LYS A 296 12.57 31.36 -24.20
CA LYS A 296 14.01 31.23 -24.40
C LYS A 296 14.77 32.05 -23.36
N GLU A 297 15.71 31.42 -22.67
CA GLU A 297 16.57 32.05 -21.66
C GLU A 297 18.03 31.91 -22.15
N GLY A 298 18.54 32.95 -22.83
CA GLY A 298 19.86 32.93 -23.46
C GLY A 298 19.90 32.25 -24.84
N GLU A 299 21.09 31.83 -25.29
CA GLU A 299 21.32 31.38 -26.68
C GLU A 299 20.73 30.00 -27.02
N ARG A 300 20.51 29.07 -26.06
CA ARG A 300 19.94 27.72 -26.33
C ARG A 300 19.15 27.04 -25.18
N ASP A 301 19.05 27.64 -24.00
CA ASP A 301 18.28 27.06 -22.89
C ASP A 301 16.84 27.62 -22.85
N VAL A 302 15.89 26.84 -22.33
CA VAL A 302 14.48 27.24 -22.28
C VAL A 302 13.89 27.05 -20.89
N SER A 303 12.95 27.92 -20.55
CA SER A 303 12.15 27.85 -19.34
C SER A 303 10.69 27.62 -19.73
N ILE A 304 10.06 26.63 -19.08
CA ILE A 304 8.65 26.31 -19.33
C ILE A 304 7.80 27.13 -18.37
N ILE A 305 6.94 27.98 -18.91
CA ILE A 305 6.00 28.79 -18.13
C ILE A 305 4.63 28.14 -18.23
N VAL A 306 4.15 27.56 -17.14
CA VAL A 306 2.78 27.04 -17.04
C VAL A 306 1.90 28.12 -16.45
N SER A 307 0.95 28.63 -17.24
CA SER A 307 -0.01 29.64 -16.83
C SER A 307 -1.36 28.98 -16.57
N ILE A 308 -1.87 29.14 -15.36
CA ILE A 308 -3.11 28.52 -14.89
C ILE A 308 -4.13 29.62 -14.57
N ASP A 309 -5.30 29.53 -15.18
CA ASP A 309 -6.48 30.30 -14.78
C ASP A 309 -7.48 29.37 -14.10
N GLU A 310 -7.49 29.38 -12.78
CA GLU A 310 -8.20 28.39 -11.97
C GLU A 310 -9.73 28.49 -12.07
N HIS A 311 -10.26 29.69 -12.33
CA HIS A 311 -11.70 30.01 -12.23
C HIS A 311 -12.31 29.63 -10.87
N GLU A 312 -13.64 29.76 -10.72
CA GLU A 312 -14.34 29.36 -9.48
C GLU A 312 -14.58 27.86 -9.40
N LYS A 313 -14.67 27.34 -8.17
CA LYS A 313 -15.04 25.94 -7.93
C LYS A 313 -16.49 25.69 -8.32
N LEU A 314 -16.73 24.61 -9.05
CA LEU A 314 -18.07 24.13 -9.34
C LEU A 314 -18.46 23.00 -8.38
N TYR A 315 -19.73 23.03 -7.98
CA TYR A 315 -20.33 22.02 -7.11
C TYR A 315 -21.50 21.35 -7.82
N ILE A 316 -21.79 20.10 -7.44
CA ILE A 316 -22.96 19.35 -7.90
C ILE A 316 -24.22 20.04 -7.36
N ARG A 317 -25.02 20.63 -8.25
CA ARG A 317 -26.32 21.22 -7.88
C ARG A 317 -27.44 20.19 -7.91
N ASN A 318 -27.43 19.31 -8.91
CA ASN A 318 -28.50 18.34 -9.10
C ASN A 318 -27.98 16.99 -9.60
N ILE A 319 -28.45 15.93 -8.96
CA ILE A 319 -28.30 14.54 -9.38
C ILE A 319 -29.69 14.04 -9.78
N THR A 320 -29.84 13.54 -11.00
CA THR A 320 -31.12 13.06 -11.52
C THR A 320 -30.97 11.64 -12.02
N PHE A 321 -32.05 10.87 -11.90
CA PHE A 321 -32.16 9.52 -12.43
C PHE A 321 -33.24 9.52 -13.51
N GLU A 322 -32.95 8.89 -14.65
CA GLU A 322 -33.91 8.77 -15.74
C GLU A 322 -34.26 7.29 -15.94
N GLY A 323 -35.55 6.97 -15.88
CA GLY A 323 -36.04 5.60 -16.08
C GLY A 323 -36.29 4.80 -14.78
N ASN A 324 -35.97 5.37 -13.61
CA ASN A 324 -36.40 4.82 -12.33
C ASN A 324 -37.92 5.00 -12.15
N ARG A 325 -38.65 3.93 -11.84
CA ARG A 325 -40.10 3.91 -11.64
C ARG A 325 -40.49 3.28 -10.31
N THR A 326 -39.81 2.21 -9.90
CA THR A 326 -40.07 1.54 -8.62
C THR A 326 -39.48 2.30 -7.44
N PHE A 327 -38.24 2.79 -7.56
CA PHE A 327 -37.57 3.53 -6.50
C PHE A 327 -37.56 5.02 -6.80
N THR A 328 -37.74 5.84 -5.77
CA THR A 328 -37.71 7.29 -5.89
C THR A 328 -36.28 7.79 -6.07
N THR A 329 -36.11 8.91 -6.77
CA THR A 329 -34.82 9.59 -6.93
C THR A 329 -34.15 9.86 -5.57
N LYS A 330 -34.95 10.18 -4.54
CA LYS A 330 -34.45 10.44 -3.19
C LYS A 330 -33.85 9.19 -2.53
N GLU A 331 -34.49 8.03 -2.70
CA GLU A 331 -33.96 6.76 -2.18
C GLU A 331 -32.63 6.40 -2.83
N LEU A 332 -32.54 6.56 -4.16
CA LEU A 332 -31.30 6.29 -4.90
C LEU A 332 -30.19 7.27 -4.51
N LYS A 333 -30.49 8.57 -4.36
CA LYS A 333 -29.54 9.58 -3.86
C LYS A 333 -28.98 9.22 -2.47
N ASN A 334 -29.84 8.78 -1.55
CA ASN A 334 -29.42 8.43 -0.19
C ASN A 334 -28.44 7.24 -0.12
N MET A 335 -28.35 6.42 -1.17
CA MET A 335 -27.41 5.30 -1.27
C MET A 335 -26.05 5.71 -1.83
N MET A 336 -25.96 6.89 -2.43
CA MET A 336 -24.74 7.43 -3.00
C MET A 336 -23.87 8.09 -1.91
N THR A 337 -22.56 8.05 -2.10
CA THR A 337 -21.64 8.87 -1.31
C THR A 337 -21.51 10.28 -1.92
N THR A 338 -21.68 10.38 -3.24
CA THR A 338 -21.76 11.63 -3.98
C THR A 338 -23.06 12.35 -3.64
N ASN A 339 -22.97 13.60 -3.16
CA ASN A 339 -24.10 14.39 -2.71
C ASN A 339 -24.15 15.75 -3.40
N GLU A 340 -25.34 16.32 -3.50
CA GLU A 340 -25.58 17.69 -3.94
C GLU A 340 -25.06 18.70 -2.90
N TRP A 341 -24.80 19.93 -3.35
CA TRP A 341 -24.48 21.04 -2.47
C TRP A 341 -25.68 21.39 -1.58
N GLY A 342 -25.49 21.34 -0.25
CA GLY A 342 -26.52 21.66 0.76
C GLY A 342 -26.07 22.59 1.90
N ILE A 343 -26.99 22.90 2.81
CA ILE A 343 -26.84 23.91 3.90
C ILE A 343 -25.73 23.63 4.92
N PHE A 344 -25.18 22.41 5.00
CA PHE A 344 -24.09 22.03 5.92
C PHE A 344 -22.71 21.93 5.24
N HIS A 345 -22.54 22.55 4.07
CA HIS A 345 -21.30 22.48 3.28
C HIS A 345 -20.05 23.00 4.03
N PHE A 346 -20.21 23.89 5.00
CA PHE A 346 -19.10 24.45 5.78
C PHE A 346 -18.38 23.44 6.70
N PHE A 347 -18.92 22.24 6.90
CA PHE A 347 -18.31 21.17 7.70
C PHE A 347 -17.84 19.96 6.86
N SER A 348 -18.05 19.92 5.54
CA SER A 348 -17.76 18.75 4.71
C SER A 348 -17.44 19.09 3.25
N ASP A 349 -16.69 18.21 2.56
CA ASP A 349 -16.45 18.28 1.11
C ASP A 349 -17.71 17.92 0.25
N SER A 350 -18.92 18.14 0.78
CA SER A 350 -20.18 17.82 0.09
C SER A 350 -20.36 18.66 -1.18
N GLY A 351 -20.95 18.09 -2.24
CA GLY A 351 -21.09 18.78 -3.52
C GLY A 351 -19.85 18.72 -4.42
N LEU A 352 -18.68 18.24 -3.96
CA LEU A 352 -17.52 18.07 -4.82
C LEU A 352 -17.66 16.80 -5.67
N LEU A 353 -17.58 16.93 -7.00
CA LEU A 353 -17.64 15.79 -7.89
C LEU A 353 -16.30 15.02 -7.90
N LYS A 354 -16.36 13.74 -7.55
CA LYS A 354 -15.25 12.79 -7.71
C LYS A 354 -15.71 11.68 -8.66
N LYS A 355 -15.17 11.66 -9.89
CA LYS A 355 -15.61 10.72 -10.95
C LYS A 355 -15.52 9.26 -10.51
N ASP A 356 -14.44 8.87 -9.83
CA ASP A 356 -14.28 7.51 -9.31
C ASP A 356 -15.34 7.15 -8.25
N GLN A 357 -15.67 8.09 -7.37
CA GLN A 357 -16.72 7.89 -6.36
C GLN A 357 -18.09 7.75 -7.02
N LEU A 358 -18.39 8.58 -8.02
CA LEU A 358 -19.64 8.51 -8.78
C LEU A 358 -19.77 7.18 -9.52
N LYS A 359 -18.69 6.68 -10.13
CA LYS A 359 -18.67 5.36 -10.77
C LYS A 359 -18.93 4.22 -9.78
N GLN A 360 -18.34 4.30 -8.59
CA GLN A 360 -18.65 3.36 -7.50
C GLN A 360 -20.11 3.46 -7.07
N ASP A 361 -20.65 4.66 -6.96
CA ASP A 361 -22.05 4.88 -6.59
C ASP A 361 -23.02 4.31 -7.64
N VAL A 362 -22.73 4.47 -8.94
CA VAL A 362 -23.47 3.80 -10.03
C VAL A 362 -23.43 2.28 -9.87
N GLY A 363 -22.26 1.71 -9.56
CA GLY A 363 -22.12 0.28 -9.25
C GLY A 363 -22.95 -0.16 -8.04
N LYS A 364 -23.00 0.63 -6.97
CA LYS A 364 -23.85 0.38 -5.78
C LYS A 364 -25.34 0.40 -6.14
N ILE A 365 -25.77 1.35 -6.96
CA ILE A 365 -27.17 1.44 -7.39
C ILE A 365 -27.52 0.24 -8.27
N ASN A 366 -26.65 -0.15 -9.19
CA ASN A 366 -26.87 -1.35 -10.00
C ASN A 366 -26.98 -2.60 -9.13
N ALA A 367 -26.09 -2.76 -8.15
CA ALA A 367 -26.16 -3.85 -7.18
C ALA A 367 -27.45 -3.79 -6.35
N PHE A 368 -27.89 -2.60 -5.93
CA PHE A 368 -29.14 -2.41 -5.20
C PHE A 368 -30.35 -2.91 -5.99
N TYR A 369 -30.46 -2.58 -7.28
CA TYR A 369 -31.53 -3.11 -8.13
C TYR A 369 -31.48 -4.64 -8.24
N LEU A 370 -30.30 -5.21 -8.50
CA LEU A 370 -30.10 -6.67 -8.58
C LEU A 370 -30.43 -7.38 -7.24
N ASN A 371 -30.21 -6.71 -6.11
CA ASN A 371 -30.50 -7.22 -4.76
C ASN A 371 -31.98 -7.07 -4.38
N ASN A 372 -32.79 -6.34 -5.17
CA ASN A 372 -34.23 -6.12 -4.95
C ASN A 372 -35.10 -6.76 -6.04
N GLY A 373 -34.61 -7.79 -6.72
CA GLY A 373 -35.38 -8.62 -7.65
C GLY A 373 -35.27 -8.23 -9.12
N PHE A 374 -34.56 -7.15 -9.45
CA PHE A 374 -34.45 -6.69 -10.83
C PHE A 374 -33.26 -7.31 -11.55
N ILE A 375 -33.36 -8.58 -11.93
CA ILE A 375 -32.24 -9.37 -12.49
C ILE A 375 -31.68 -8.82 -13.82
N ASN A 376 -32.48 -8.05 -14.55
CA ASN A 376 -32.13 -7.44 -15.83
C ASN A 376 -31.90 -5.93 -15.70
N ALA A 377 -31.76 -5.41 -14.47
CA ALA A 377 -31.49 -4.00 -14.26
C ALA A 377 -30.13 -3.62 -14.83
N GLN A 378 -30.08 -2.44 -15.45
CA GLN A 378 -28.86 -1.84 -15.94
C GLN A 378 -28.87 -0.35 -15.63
N VAL A 379 -27.85 0.08 -14.89
CA VAL A 379 -27.56 1.50 -14.68
C VAL A 379 -26.47 1.89 -15.67
N GLY A 380 -26.76 2.87 -16.52
CA GLY A 380 -25.82 3.35 -17.54
C GLY A 380 -24.77 4.30 -16.97
N GLU A 381 -23.80 4.67 -17.80
CA GLU A 381 -22.77 5.65 -17.44
C GLU A 381 -23.40 7.02 -17.14
N PRO A 382 -22.92 7.74 -16.11
CA PRO A 382 -23.47 9.03 -15.74
C PRO A 382 -23.14 10.10 -16.79
N GLU A 383 -24.16 10.82 -17.25
CA GLU A 383 -24.03 12.00 -18.09
C GLU A 383 -23.75 13.22 -17.20
N ILE A 384 -22.55 13.79 -17.32
CA ILE A 384 -22.11 14.93 -16.51
C ILE A 384 -22.11 16.18 -17.39
N THR A 385 -22.99 17.13 -17.08
CA THR A 385 -23.03 18.44 -17.72
C THR A 385 -22.59 19.51 -16.71
N HIS A 386 -21.91 20.53 -17.19
CA HIS A 386 -21.49 21.68 -16.38
C HIS A 386 -21.81 22.96 -17.12
N ASP A 387 -22.26 23.97 -16.38
CA ASP A 387 -22.47 25.33 -16.84
C ASP A 387 -21.70 26.31 -15.93
N LEU A 388 -21.89 27.62 -16.11
CA LEU A 388 -21.30 28.66 -15.24
C LEU A 388 -21.82 28.59 -13.79
N ASP A 389 -22.89 27.84 -13.57
CA ASP A 389 -23.71 27.84 -12.38
C ASP A 389 -23.40 26.60 -11.50
N GLY A 390 -23.08 25.45 -12.08
CA GLY A 390 -22.65 24.26 -11.36
C GLY A 390 -22.65 22.99 -12.22
N ILE A 391 -22.58 21.84 -11.55
CA ILE A 391 -22.55 20.52 -12.20
C ILE A 391 -23.90 19.84 -12.05
N THR A 392 -24.42 19.30 -13.15
CA THR A 392 -25.59 18.41 -13.16
C THR A 392 -25.16 17.01 -13.57
N VAL A 393 -25.56 16.01 -12.78
CA VAL A 393 -25.29 14.60 -13.04
C VAL A 393 -26.61 13.91 -13.35
N LYS A 394 -26.69 13.23 -14.50
CA LYS A 394 -27.86 12.47 -14.92
C LYS A 394 -27.48 11.01 -15.11
N ILE A 395 -28.17 10.12 -14.41
CA ILE A 395 -27.87 8.68 -14.38
C ILE A 395 -29.03 7.92 -15.04
N PRO A 396 -28.84 7.36 -16.24
CA PRO A 396 -29.87 6.56 -16.90
C PRO A 396 -30.00 5.18 -16.23
N VAL A 397 -31.24 4.74 -15.99
CA VAL A 397 -31.61 3.50 -15.32
C VAL A 397 -32.63 2.74 -16.16
N SER A 398 -32.32 1.49 -16.50
CA SER A 398 -33.27 0.52 -17.03
C SER A 398 -33.56 -0.50 -15.95
N GLU A 399 -34.70 -0.41 -15.27
CA GLU A 399 -35.01 -1.28 -14.12
C GLU A 399 -35.28 -2.74 -14.56
N GLY A 400 -35.91 -2.96 -15.71
CA GLY A 400 -36.38 -4.28 -16.12
C GLY A 400 -37.57 -4.78 -15.27
N LYS A 401 -37.88 -6.08 -15.37
CA LYS A 401 -38.93 -6.71 -14.55
C LYS A 401 -38.37 -7.09 -13.17
N GLN A 402 -39.21 -6.96 -12.14
CA GLN A 402 -38.90 -7.44 -10.81
C GLN A 402 -39.34 -8.91 -10.66
N PHE A 403 -38.48 -9.75 -10.09
CA PHE A 403 -38.72 -11.16 -9.85
C PHE A 403 -38.76 -11.48 -8.36
N ARG A 404 -39.72 -12.33 -7.97
CA ARG A 404 -39.85 -12.91 -6.63
C ARG A 404 -38.95 -14.12 -6.44
N VAL A 405 -38.69 -14.49 -5.19
CA VAL A 405 -38.03 -15.77 -4.90
C VAL A 405 -39.01 -16.89 -5.22
N GLY A 406 -38.58 -17.85 -6.03
CA GLY A 406 -39.32 -19.07 -6.35
C GLY A 406 -38.96 -20.20 -5.39
N LYS A 407 -38.71 -21.39 -5.94
CA LYS A 407 -38.28 -22.57 -5.18
C LYS A 407 -36.80 -22.48 -4.83
N VAL A 408 -36.47 -22.64 -3.55
CA VAL A 408 -35.09 -22.73 -3.07
C VAL A 408 -34.77 -24.18 -2.69
N THR A 409 -33.75 -24.77 -3.30
CA THR A 409 -33.39 -26.19 -3.09
C THR A 409 -31.88 -26.35 -2.87
N ILE A 410 -31.49 -27.33 -2.05
CA ILE A 410 -30.10 -27.79 -1.92
C ILE A 410 -30.01 -29.18 -2.54
N ALA A 411 -29.08 -29.36 -3.48
CA ALA A 411 -28.81 -30.60 -4.20
C ALA A 411 -27.32 -30.99 -4.07
N GLY A 412 -26.97 -32.18 -4.58
CA GLY A 412 -25.61 -32.72 -4.49
C GLY A 412 -25.34 -33.48 -3.18
N ASP A 413 -24.10 -33.45 -2.72
CA ASP A 413 -23.60 -34.27 -1.61
C ASP A 413 -24.26 -33.93 -0.24
N GLU A 414 -24.51 -34.93 0.60
CA GLU A 414 -25.21 -34.79 1.89
C GLU A 414 -24.28 -34.53 3.07
N LEU A 415 -24.33 -33.36 3.70
CA LEU A 415 -23.59 -33.00 4.91
C LEU A 415 -24.15 -33.68 6.18
N LYS A 416 -23.38 -33.68 7.29
CA LYS A 416 -23.88 -34.12 8.61
C LYS A 416 -25.03 -33.24 9.08
N THR A 417 -24.99 -31.96 8.74
CA THR A 417 -26.12 -31.03 8.96
C THR A 417 -27.24 -31.34 7.97
N SER A 418 -28.48 -31.48 8.44
CA SER A 418 -29.61 -31.80 7.57
C SER A 418 -29.88 -30.70 6.54
N ARG A 419 -30.37 -31.06 5.35
CA ARG A 419 -30.74 -30.07 4.31
C ARG A 419 -31.79 -29.08 4.81
N THR A 420 -32.71 -29.51 5.67
CA THR A 420 -33.73 -28.66 6.28
C THR A 420 -33.11 -27.58 7.15
N ASP A 421 -32.13 -27.95 7.99
CA ASP A 421 -31.43 -27.00 8.85
C ASP A 421 -30.55 -26.03 8.05
N LEU A 422 -29.94 -26.50 6.95
CA LEU A 422 -29.18 -25.64 6.04
C LEU A 422 -30.09 -24.66 5.31
N LEU A 423 -31.24 -25.12 4.79
CA LEU A 423 -32.25 -24.28 4.15
C LEU A 423 -32.76 -23.19 5.11
N ALA A 424 -33.00 -23.52 6.38
CA ALA A 424 -33.44 -22.56 7.39
C ALA A 424 -32.40 -21.45 7.69
N LYS A 425 -31.11 -21.70 7.39
CA LYS A 425 -30.04 -20.70 7.53
C LYS A 425 -29.94 -19.76 6.33
N LEU A 426 -30.44 -20.16 5.16
CA LEU A 426 -30.33 -19.37 3.93
C LEU A 426 -31.15 -18.08 4.03
N GLN A 427 -30.56 -16.98 3.56
CA GLN A 427 -31.15 -15.65 3.52
C GLN A 427 -32.15 -15.53 2.37
N ILE A 428 -31.86 -16.12 1.20
CA ILE A 428 -32.75 -16.02 0.04
C ILE A 428 -34.12 -16.64 0.33
N ALA A 429 -34.17 -17.71 1.12
CA ALA A 429 -35.41 -18.39 1.51
C ALA A 429 -36.31 -17.53 2.42
N LYS A 430 -35.79 -16.43 2.98
CA LYS A 430 -36.50 -15.49 3.87
C LYS A 430 -36.87 -14.19 3.17
N LYS A 431 -36.57 -14.06 1.88
CA LYS A 431 -36.79 -12.85 1.09
C LYS A 431 -38.00 -13.02 0.18
N ASP A 432 -38.78 -11.95 0.02
CA ASP A 432 -39.90 -11.94 -0.91
C ASP A 432 -39.44 -11.80 -2.37
N PHE A 433 -38.42 -10.96 -2.59
CA PHE A 433 -37.84 -10.69 -3.91
C PHE A 433 -36.45 -11.31 -4.06
N TYR A 434 -36.11 -11.67 -5.29
CA TYR A 434 -34.79 -12.25 -5.56
C TYR A 434 -33.69 -11.26 -5.16
N ASP A 435 -32.71 -11.74 -4.40
CA ASP A 435 -31.63 -10.91 -3.85
C ASP A 435 -30.30 -11.58 -4.17
N ARG A 436 -29.56 -11.00 -5.13
CA ARG A 436 -28.27 -11.54 -5.57
C ARG A 436 -27.25 -11.61 -4.43
N GLU A 437 -27.22 -10.61 -3.55
CA GLU A 437 -26.32 -10.59 -2.39
C GLU A 437 -26.69 -11.69 -1.39
N ALA A 438 -27.99 -11.93 -1.16
CA ALA A 438 -28.45 -13.05 -0.35
C ALA A 438 -27.97 -14.40 -0.92
N VAL A 439 -28.06 -14.60 -2.24
CA VAL A 439 -27.55 -15.82 -2.90
C VAL A 439 -26.03 -15.99 -2.71
N MET A 440 -25.26 -14.91 -2.86
CA MET A 440 -23.81 -14.95 -2.65
C MET A 440 -23.45 -15.25 -1.19
N LYS A 441 -24.19 -14.69 -0.22
CA LYS A 441 -24.00 -14.99 1.21
C LYS A 441 -24.40 -16.43 1.54
N ASP A 442 -25.45 -16.93 0.92
CA ASP A 442 -25.90 -18.31 1.07
C ASP A 442 -24.88 -19.31 0.55
N MET A 443 -24.24 -19.03 -0.59
CA MET A 443 -23.08 -19.80 -1.05
C MET A 443 -21.98 -19.83 0.01
N ASP A 444 -21.58 -18.68 0.56
CA ASP A 444 -20.53 -18.63 1.58
C ASP A 444 -20.91 -19.41 2.85
N VAL A 445 -22.18 -19.33 3.29
CA VAL A 445 -22.70 -20.11 4.43
C VAL A 445 -22.64 -21.61 4.16
N LEU A 446 -23.04 -22.06 2.97
CA LEU A 446 -23.02 -23.47 2.58
C LEU A 446 -21.59 -23.98 2.40
N THR A 447 -20.71 -23.22 1.74
CA THR A 447 -19.28 -23.53 1.60
C THR A 447 -18.62 -23.60 2.98
N GLN A 448 -18.93 -22.66 3.89
CA GLN A 448 -18.43 -22.70 5.27
C GLN A 448 -18.94 -23.94 6.02
N ALA A 449 -20.20 -24.32 5.86
CA ALA A 449 -20.73 -25.54 6.45
C ALA A 449 -20.01 -26.80 5.94
N CYS A 450 -19.69 -26.87 4.63
CA CYS A 450 -18.86 -27.94 4.08
C CYS A 450 -17.44 -27.91 4.68
N ASN A 451 -16.81 -26.73 4.68
CA ASN A 451 -15.47 -26.56 5.20
C ASN A 451 -15.36 -26.94 6.68
N ASP A 452 -16.37 -26.63 7.50
CA ASP A 452 -16.38 -26.95 8.93
C ASP A 452 -16.60 -28.43 9.24
N GLU A 453 -17.07 -29.22 8.25
CA GLU A 453 -17.09 -30.68 8.32
C GLU A 453 -15.77 -31.32 7.82
N GLY A 454 -14.78 -30.52 7.41
CA GLY A 454 -13.46 -30.96 6.95
C GLY A 454 -13.25 -30.90 5.44
N TYR A 455 -14.23 -30.44 4.66
CA TYR A 455 -14.16 -30.41 3.19
C TYR A 455 -13.62 -29.06 2.71
N ALA A 456 -12.30 -28.86 2.73
CA ALA A 456 -11.68 -27.57 2.39
C ALA A 456 -11.93 -27.12 0.94
N ASN A 457 -11.91 -28.08 0.01
CA ASN A 457 -12.06 -27.85 -1.43
C ASN A 457 -13.52 -28.06 -1.90
N ALA A 458 -14.49 -27.90 -0.99
CA ALA A 458 -15.88 -28.01 -1.34
C ALA A 458 -16.30 -26.86 -2.26
N ASP A 459 -17.04 -27.19 -3.31
CA ASP A 459 -17.60 -26.23 -4.26
C ASP A 459 -19.11 -26.17 -4.11
N VAL A 460 -19.65 -24.95 -4.11
CA VAL A 460 -21.09 -24.69 -4.01
C VAL A 460 -21.48 -23.76 -5.14
N VAL A 461 -22.17 -24.29 -6.14
CA VAL A 461 -22.55 -23.53 -7.34
C VAL A 461 -24.05 -23.22 -7.29
N PRO A 462 -24.46 -21.93 -7.37
CA PRO A 462 -25.86 -21.59 -7.48
C PRO A 462 -26.31 -21.71 -8.94
N ARG A 463 -27.39 -22.44 -9.17
CA ARG A 463 -28.15 -22.40 -10.42
C ARG A 463 -29.39 -21.57 -10.21
N THR A 464 -29.49 -20.47 -10.95
CA THR A 464 -30.64 -19.56 -10.92
C THR A 464 -31.41 -19.69 -12.22
N GLU A 465 -32.69 -20.05 -12.12
CA GLU A 465 -33.56 -20.24 -13.28
C GLU A 465 -34.72 -19.22 -13.23
N PRO A 466 -34.68 -18.15 -14.04
CA PRO A 466 -35.76 -17.18 -14.13
C PRO A 466 -36.98 -17.78 -14.83
N GLN A 467 -38.12 -17.75 -14.16
CA GLN A 467 -39.42 -18.14 -14.69
C GLN A 467 -40.19 -16.89 -15.12
N GLU A 468 -40.06 -16.52 -16.40
CA GLU A 468 -40.66 -15.30 -16.97
C GLU A 468 -42.19 -15.21 -16.81
N LYS A 469 -42.89 -16.34 -16.84
CA LYS A 469 -44.36 -16.40 -16.74
C LYS A 469 -44.87 -16.09 -15.34
N THR A 470 -44.19 -16.61 -14.32
CA THR A 470 -44.56 -16.45 -12.90
C THR A 470 -43.81 -15.28 -12.24
N GLN A 471 -42.85 -14.67 -12.95
CA GLN A 471 -41.95 -13.64 -12.44
C GLN A 471 -41.25 -14.08 -11.15
N THR A 472 -40.78 -15.34 -11.12
CA THR A 472 -40.03 -15.92 -10.01
C THR A 472 -38.65 -16.36 -10.46
N VAL A 473 -37.68 -16.42 -9.56
CA VAL A 473 -36.37 -17.06 -9.81
C VAL A 473 -36.22 -18.25 -8.86
N ASP A 474 -36.10 -19.44 -9.43
CA ASP A 474 -35.79 -20.64 -8.67
C ASP A 474 -34.27 -20.70 -8.44
N VAL A 475 -33.86 -21.07 -7.23
CA VAL A 475 -32.45 -21.12 -6.83
C VAL A 475 -32.11 -22.51 -6.32
N THR A 476 -31.23 -23.21 -7.03
CA THR A 476 -30.72 -24.52 -6.62
C THR A 476 -29.24 -24.41 -6.30
N TYR A 477 -28.86 -24.74 -5.08
CA TYR A 477 -27.45 -24.81 -4.67
C TYR A 477 -26.94 -26.25 -4.84
N GLU A 478 -26.00 -26.46 -5.74
CA GLU A 478 -25.35 -27.77 -5.95
C GLU A 478 -24.07 -27.84 -5.12
N ILE A 479 -24.03 -28.76 -4.16
CA ILE A 479 -22.88 -28.98 -3.27
C ILE A 479 -22.03 -30.14 -3.79
N SER A 480 -20.73 -29.90 -3.94
CA SER A 480 -19.71 -30.95 -4.14
C SER A 480 -18.67 -30.87 -3.02
N LYS A 481 -18.52 -31.94 -2.24
CA LYS A 481 -17.67 -31.94 -1.04
C LYS A 481 -16.18 -32.11 -1.33
N ALA A 482 -15.81 -32.73 -2.44
CA ALA A 482 -14.45 -33.22 -2.67
C ALA A 482 -13.94 -34.11 -1.49
N LYS A 483 -12.62 -34.20 -1.29
CA LYS A 483 -12.00 -35.03 -0.23
C LYS A 483 -11.93 -34.27 1.11
N LEU A 484 -11.90 -35.03 2.21
CA LEU A 484 -11.59 -34.49 3.54
C LEU A 484 -10.14 -33.99 3.58
N VAL A 485 -9.94 -32.87 4.26
CA VAL A 485 -8.65 -32.21 4.42
C VAL A 485 -8.34 -31.98 5.89
N TYR A 486 -7.11 -32.25 6.30
CA TYR A 486 -6.59 -32.00 7.64
C TYR A 486 -5.53 -30.90 7.61
N PHE A 487 -5.41 -30.15 8.70
CA PHE A 487 -4.29 -29.23 8.89
C PHE A 487 -3.02 -30.03 9.14
N ASN A 488 -2.02 -29.89 8.27
CA ASN A 488 -0.73 -30.58 8.41
C ASN A 488 0.23 -29.76 9.27
N ARG A 489 0.80 -28.68 8.73
CA ARG A 489 1.67 -27.77 9.49
C ARG A 489 1.11 -26.37 9.56
N ILE A 490 1.30 -25.73 10.72
CA ILE A 490 1.02 -24.30 10.90
C ILE A 490 2.36 -23.58 11.06
N ASN A 491 2.78 -22.89 10.02
CA ASN A 491 4.02 -22.13 10.00
C ASN A 491 3.74 -20.68 10.34
N VAL A 492 4.43 -20.15 11.34
CA VAL A 492 4.32 -18.74 11.74
C VAL A 492 5.63 -18.04 11.35
N THR A 493 5.53 -16.93 10.62
CA THR A 493 6.71 -16.17 10.16
C THR A 493 6.50 -14.66 10.32
N GLY A 494 7.60 -13.92 10.42
CA GLY A 494 7.60 -12.45 10.62
C GLY A 494 7.49 -12.00 12.09
N ASN A 495 7.31 -12.94 13.03
CA ASN A 495 7.31 -12.70 14.47
C ASN A 495 8.74 -12.65 15.05
N THR A 496 9.47 -11.58 14.73
CA THR A 496 10.88 -11.41 15.17
C THR A 496 11.03 -11.11 16.66
N LYS A 497 10.06 -10.42 17.27
CA LYS A 497 10.04 -10.07 18.69
C LYS A 497 9.07 -10.97 19.46
N THR A 498 7.87 -11.14 18.94
CA THR A 498 6.78 -11.92 19.52
C THR A 498 7.10 -13.40 19.45
N ARG A 499 7.08 -14.07 20.59
CA ARG A 499 7.31 -15.51 20.66
C ARG A 499 6.21 -16.25 19.92
N ASP A 500 6.59 -17.25 19.16
CA ASP A 500 5.67 -18.11 18.39
C ASP A 500 4.52 -18.67 19.27
N LYS A 501 4.81 -19.07 20.52
CA LYS A 501 3.79 -19.52 21.49
C LYS A 501 2.65 -18.51 21.71
N VAL A 502 2.92 -17.21 21.65
CA VAL A 502 1.91 -16.15 21.83
C VAL A 502 0.92 -16.13 20.68
N ILE A 503 1.38 -16.44 19.47
CA ILE A 503 0.53 -16.55 18.28
C ILE A 503 -0.23 -17.88 18.32
N ARG A 504 0.47 -18.99 18.56
CA ARG A 504 -0.12 -20.34 18.55
C ARG A 504 -1.25 -20.51 19.57
N ARG A 505 -1.14 -19.96 20.77
CA ARG A 505 -2.18 -20.08 21.80
C ARG A 505 -3.50 -19.38 21.44
N GLU A 506 -3.48 -18.42 20.52
CA GLU A 506 -4.68 -17.73 20.05
C GLU A 506 -5.35 -18.46 18.86
N LEU A 507 -4.69 -19.48 18.29
CA LEU A 507 -5.25 -20.27 17.20
C LEU A 507 -6.32 -21.22 17.73
N SER A 508 -7.49 -21.21 17.09
CA SER A 508 -8.57 -22.17 17.34
C SER A 508 -8.38 -23.48 16.55
N VAL A 509 -7.35 -23.55 15.70
CA VAL A 509 -6.95 -24.74 14.93
C VAL A 509 -5.62 -25.25 15.48
N VAL A 510 -5.47 -26.56 15.51
CA VAL A 510 -4.20 -27.23 15.82
C VAL A 510 -3.82 -28.17 14.68
N GLU A 511 -2.54 -28.50 14.58
CA GLU A 511 -2.04 -29.47 13.61
C GLU A 511 -2.71 -30.83 13.85
N GLY A 512 -3.17 -31.48 12.77
CA GLY A 512 -3.97 -32.71 12.80
C GLY A 512 -5.48 -32.50 12.90
N ASP A 513 -5.98 -31.30 13.17
CA ASP A 513 -7.43 -31.03 13.13
C ASP A 513 -7.97 -31.18 11.70
N LEU A 514 -9.24 -31.61 11.59
CA LEU A 514 -10.00 -31.43 10.34
C LEU A 514 -10.04 -29.94 9.97
N TYR A 515 -9.95 -29.66 8.68
CA TYR A 515 -10.08 -28.30 8.17
C TYR A 515 -11.36 -27.66 8.69
N SER A 516 -11.30 -26.39 9.09
CA SER A 516 -12.47 -25.60 9.47
C SER A 516 -12.20 -24.14 9.19
N ARG A 517 -13.01 -23.57 8.30
CA ARG A 517 -12.93 -22.15 7.94
C ARG A 517 -13.40 -21.28 9.12
N THR A 518 -14.37 -21.74 9.92
CA THR A 518 -14.80 -21.02 11.13
C THR A 518 -13.69 -20.92 12.17
N LYS A 519 -12.97 -22.02 12.44
CA LYS A 519 -11.85 -21.99 13.38
C LYS A 519 -10.72 -21.08 12.87
N LEU A 520 -10.37 -21.12 11.57
CA LEU A 520 -9.38 -20.20 10.98
C LEU A 520 -9.78 -18.73 11.12
N LYS A 521 -11.04 -18.39 10.82
CA LYS A 521 -11.56 -17.03 10.99
C LYS A 521 -11.50 -16.58 12.44
N LYS A 522 -11.83 -17.45 13.40
CA LYS A 522 -11.69 -17.16 14.83
C LYS A 522 -10.23 -16.91 15.22
N SER A 523 -9.30 -17.72 14.73
CA SER A 523 -7.85 -17.51 14.92
C SER A 523 -7.40 -16.14 14.40
N TYR A 524 -7.79 -15.77 13.18
CA TYR A 524 -7.49 -14.45 12.61
C TYR A 524 -8.02 -13.31 13.48
N MET A 525 -9.29 -13.40 13.89
CA MET A 525 -9.92 -12.39 14.76
C MET A 525 -9.22 -12.29 16.14
N ALA A 526 -8.81 -13.42 16.72
CA ALA A 526 -8.08 -13.45 17.99
C ALA A 526 -6.70 -12.77 17.86
N LEU A 527 -5.93 -13.09 16.81
CA LEU A 527 -4.64 -12.44 16.55
C LEU A 527 -4.77 -10.94 16.26
N ASN A 528 -5.79 -10.53 15.49
CA ASN A 528 -6.03 -9.12 15.21
C ASN A 528 -6.40 -8.35 16.49
N ARG A 529 -7.12 -8.98 17.42
CA ARG A 529 -7.48 -8.41 18.73
C ARG A 529 -6.26 -8.18 19.64
N LEU A 530 -5.16 -8.92 19.46
CA LEU A 530 -3.92 -8.68 20.21
C LEU A 530 -3.31 -7.29 19.93
N ARG A 531 -3.55 -6.72 18.73
CA ARG A 531 -2.96 -5.46 18.27
C ARG A 531 -1.43 -5.43 18.26
N TYR A 532 -0.77 -6.59 18.19
CA TYR A 532 0.70 -6.69 18.06
C TYR A 532 1.19 -6.58 16.61
N PHE A 533 0.28 -6.74 15.66
CA PHE A 533 0.58 -6.83 14.23
C PHE A 533 -0.12 -5.69 13.47
N GLU A 534 0.56 -5.16 12.45
CA GLU A 534 -0.02 -4.26 11.45
C GLU A 534 -0.77 -5.06 10.38
N GLU A 535 -0.21 -6.21 10.00
CA GLU A 535 -0.74 -7.09 8.97
C GLU A 535 -0.65 -8.55 9.43
N ILE A 536 -1.71 -9.31 9.13
CA ILE A 536 -1.81 -10.74 9.42
C ILE A 536 -2.36 -11.39 8.16
N ASP A 537 -1.55 -12.20 7.50
CA ASP A 537 -1.89 -12.93 6.28
C ASP A 537 -1.95 -14.43 6.58
N PHE A 538 -3.13 -15.03 6.37
CA PHE A 538 -3.36 -16.46 6.50
C PHE A 538 -3.41 -17.08 5.12
N GLN A 539 -2.40 -17.88 4.79
CA GLN A 539 -2.36 -18.60 3.52
C GLN A 539 -2.52 -20.08 3.76
N ALA A 540 -3.63 -20.64 3.27
CA ALA A 540 -3.83 -22.09 3.21
C ALA A 540 -3.22 -22.59 1.89
N GLU A 541 -2.13 -23.33 1.98
CA GLU A 541 -1.43 -23.91 0.84
C GLU A 541 -1.67 -25.42 0.79
N LYS A 542 -1.65 -25.98 -0.43
CA LYS A 542 -1.76 -27.43 -0.60
C LYS A 542 -0.60 -28.11 0.13
N GLY A 543 -0.93 -29.05 1.01
CA GLY A 543 0.06 -29.84 1.71
C GLY A 543 0.73 -30.88 0.79
N PRO A 544 1.51 -31.80 1.37
CA PRO A 544 2.19 -32.86 0.62
C PRO A 544 1.25 -33.79 -0.19
N ASP A 545 -0.03 -33.82 0.16
CA ASP A 545 -1.12 -34.59 -0.44
C ASP A 545 -2.38 -33.72 -0.52
N GLU A 546 -3.31 -34.05 -1.42
CA GLU A 546 -4.65 -33.48 -1.58
C GLU A 546 -5.52 -33.54 -0.31
N THR A 547 -5.22 -34.44 0.65
CA THR A 547 -5.92 -34.52 1.96
C THR A 547 -5.28 -33.69 3.07
N LEU A 548 -4.20 -32.98 2.77
CA LEU A 548 -3.46 -32.18 3.73
C LEU A 548 -3.36 -30.72 3.28
N THR A 549 -3.36 -29.80 4.23
CA THR A 549 -3.18 -28.36 3.97
C THR A 549 -2.25 -27.77 5.00
N ASP A 550 -1.26 -27.03 4.52
CA ASP A 550 -0.37 -26.24 5.36
C ASP A 550 -0.94 -24.83 5.51
N VAL A 551 -0.82 -24.25 6.69
CA VAL A 551 -1.27 -22.90 6.98
C VAL A 551 -0.06 -22.04 7.30
N ASN A 552 0.27 -21.14 6.38
CA ASN A 552 1.32 -20.16 6.55
C ASN A 552 0.70 -18.87 7.08
N ILE A 553 0.99 -18.56 8.35
CA ILE A 553 0.58 -17.33 9.03
C ILE A 553 1.77 -16.37 8.96
N ARG A 554 1.67 -15.35 8.11
CA ARG A 554 2.66 -14.28 8.02
C ARG A 554 2.17 -13.07 8.79
N VAL A 555 2.98 -12.59 9.73
CA VAL A 555 2.66 -11.42 10.53
C VAL A 555 3.70 -10.33 10.33
N LYS A 556 3.24 -9.08 10.28
CA LYS A 556 4.10 -7.90 10.32
C LYS A 556 3.94 -7.23 11.67
N GLU A 557 4.97 -7.33 12.52
CA GLU A 557 4.95 -6.74 13.85
C GLU A 557 4.96 -5.22 13.81
N LYS A 558 4.26 -4.59 14.75
CA LYS A 558 4.26 -3.14 14.97
C LYS A 558 4.66 -2.78 16.40
N PRO A 559 5.03 -1.52 16.69
CA PRO A 559 5.26 -1.08 18.07
C PRO A 559 4.02 -1.33 18.95
N THR A 560 4.25 -1.96 20.11
CA THR A 560 3.22 -2.33 21.09
C THR A 560 3.21 -1.45 22.34
N GLY A 561 4.16 -0.50 22.41
CA GLY A 561 4.20 0.54 23.42
C GLY A 561 3.13 1.60 23.18
N ILE A 562 2.38 1.94 24.23
CA ILE A 562 1.33 2.94 24.23
C ILE A 562 1.65 3.98 25.29
N PHE A 563 1.61 5.25 24.88
CA PHE A 563 1.62 6.38 25.79
C PHE A 563 0.27 7.11 25.71
N SER A 564 -0.41 7.22 26.85
CA SER A 564 -1.72 7.83 26.97
C SER A 564 -1.66 9.00 27.94
N ILE A 565 -2.23 10.14 27.56
CA ILE A 565 -2.47 11.28 28.45
C ILE A 565 -3.98 11.47 28.55
N GLY A 566 -4.49 11.68 29.76
CA GLY A 566 -5.88 12.03 30.02
C GLY A 566 -5.99 13.27 30.90
N ALA A 567 -7.11 13.98 30.78
CA ALA A 567 -7.48 15.06 31.70
C ALA A 567 -8.97 14.96 32.06
N GLY A 568 -9.31 15.21 33.32
CA GLY A 568 -10.69 15.13 33.80
C GLY A 568 -10.98 16.17 34.87
N TYR A 569 -12.26 16.46 35.05
CA TYR A 569 -12.76 17.24 36.17
C TYR A 569 -14.02 16.59 36.74
N SER A 570 -13.99 16.29 38.03
CA SER A 570 -15.17 15.81 38.76
C SER A 570 -15.46 16.69 39.96
N ALA A 571 -16.68 16.60 40.48
CA ALA A 571 -17.03 17.31 41.71
C ALA A 571 -16.22 16.84 42.94
N LEU A 572 -15.68 15.62 42.90
CA LEU A 572 -15.01 14.97 44.01
C LEU A 572 -13.49 15.15 43.98
N ASP A 573 -12.87 14.98 42.80
CA ASP A 573 -11.42 15.03 42.63
C ASP A 573 -10.92 16.35 42.01
N HIS A 574 -11.84 17.25 41.61
CA HIS A 574 -11.56 18.44 40.81
C HIS A 574 -10.75 18.10 39.56
N ALA A 575 -9.79 18.94 39.16
CA ALA A 575 -8.96 18.72 37.99
C ALA A 575 -7.97 17.58 38.25
N ILE A 576 -7.96 16.60 37.36
CA ILE A 576 -7.05 15.46 37.35
C ILE A 576 -6.36 15.41 35.98
N VAL A 577 -5.05 15.24 35.99
CA VAL A 577 -4.26 14.87 34.81
C VAL A 577 -3.72 13.47 35.03
N SER A 578 -3.88 12.60 34.04
CA SER A 578 -3.32 11.26 34.07
C SER A 578 -2.35 11.05 32.92
N ALA A 579 -1.27 10.34 33.19
CA ALA A 579 -0.32 9.86 32.21
C ALA A 579 -0.10 8.37 32.42
N GLN A 580 -0.12 7.60 31.34
CA GLN A 580 0.10 6.16 31.36
C GLN A 580 1.10 5.78 30.27
N VAL A 581 2.08 4.98 30.64
CA VAL A 581 2.93 4.25 29.70
C VAL A 581 2.64 2.77 29.86
N SER A 582 2.48 2.06 28.75
CA SER A 582 2.17 0.64 28.75
C SER A 582 2.89 -0.07 27.61
N GLU A 583 3.50 -1.21 27.89
CA GLU A 583 4.07 -2.10 26.89
C GLU A 583 3.21 -3.37 26.85
N GLN A 584 2.42 -3.55 25.79
CA GLN A 584 1.41 -4.60 25.71
C GLN A 584 1.96 -5.99 25.34
N ASN A 585 3.21 -6.06 24.85
CA ASN A 585 3.89 -7.30 24.46
C ASN A 585 5.31 -7.33 25.01
N LEU A 586 5.44 -7.18 26.33
CA LEU A 586 6.71 -7.11 27.04
C LEU A 586 7.61 -8.32 26.69
N PHE A 587 8.79 -8.03 26.15
CA PHE A 587 9.77 -9.03 25.68
C PHE A 587 9.19 -10.08 24.71
N GLY A 588 8.12 -9.74 23.98
CA GLY A 588 7.47 -10.64 23.05
C GLY A 588 6.66 -11.77 23.69
N ARG A 589 6.31 -11.67 24.97
CA ARG A 589 5.61 -12.72 25.73
C ARG A 589 4.09 -12.56 25.77
N GLY A 590 3.55 -11.52 25.13
CA GLY A 590 2.14 -11.14 25.24
C GLY A 590 1.75 -10.71 26.66
N GLN A 591 2.74 -10.29 27.47
CA GLN A 591 2.55 -9.75 28.82
C GLN A 591 2.44 -8.24 28.73
N THR A 592 1.60 -7.64 29.57
CA THR A 592 1.46 -6.18 29.63
C THR A 592 2.08 -5.63 30.91
N LEU A 593 2.98 -4.66 30.79
CA LEU A 593 3.47 -3.86 31.92
C LEU A 593 3.00 -2.42 31.73
N SER A 594 2.33 -1.87 32.74
CA SER A 594 1.83 -0.51 32.70
C SER A 594 2.25 0.26 33.95
N PHE A 595 2.62 1.52 33.75
CA PHE A 595 2.77 2.51 34.79
C PHE A 595 1.78 3.64 34.52
N LYS A 596 0.98 3.98 35.53
CA LYS A 596 -0.01 5.06 35.49
C LYS A 596 0.24 6.01 36.65
N ALA A 597 0.28 7.31 36.33
CA ALA A 597 0.27 8.39 37.30
C ALA A 597 -0.97 9.25 37.05
N SER A 598 -1.84 9.39 38.06
CA SER A 598 -2.96 10.32 38.05
C SER A 598 -2.74 11.37 39.12
N LEU A 599 -2.54 12.62 38.72
CA LEU A 599 -2.27 13.75 39.60
C LEU A 599 -3.48 14.68 39.57
N GLY A 600 -4.13 14.90 40.71
CA GLY A 600 -5.22 15.85 40.87
C GLY A 600 -5.06 16.67 42.14
N SER A 601 -5.88 17.71 42.30
CA SER A 601 -5.76 18.61 43.44
C SER A 601 -6.18 17.97 44.77
N ARG A 602 -7.04 16.94 44.74
CA ARG A 602 -7.50 16.20 45.93
C ARG A 602 -7.07 14.74 45.96
N SER A 603 -6.53 14.20 44.87
CA SER A 603 -6.09 12.81 44.83
C SER A 603 -4.88 12.63 43.93
N THR A 604 -3.95 11.81 44.37
CA THR A 604 -2.76 11.41 43.62
C THR A 604 -2.65 9.89 43.67
N LEU A 605 -2.55 9.24 42.50
CA LEU A 605 -2.44 7.80 42.37
C LEU A 605 -1.25 7.45 41.48
N TYR A 606 -0.36 6.61 42.00
CA TYR A 606 0.65 5.89 41.21
C TYR A 606 0.28 4.41 41.19
N ASP A 607 0.18 3.81 40.01
CA ASP A 607 -0.14 2.40 39.80
C ASP A 607 0.91 1.76 38.88
N VAL A 608 1.49 0.65 39.32
CA VAL A 608 2.30 -0.25 38.49
C VAL A 608 1.51 -1.53 38.36
N SER A 609 1.17 -1.93 37.14
CA SER A 609 0.42 -3.15 36.89
C SER A 609 1.11 -4.05 35.87
N PHE A 610 1.19 -5.34 36.19
CA PHE A 610 1.69 -6.40 35.32
C PHE A 610 0.56 -7.40 35.04
N THR A 611 0.33 -7.70 33.76
CA THR A 611 -0.71 -8.62 33.31
C THR A 611 -0.10 -9.77 32.52
N GLU A 612 -0.39 -11.01 32.94
CA GLU A 612 -0.09 -12.26 32.24
C GLU A 612 -1.40 -12.90 31.77
N PRO A 613 -1.73 -12.85 30.46
CA PRO A 613 -3.00 -13.37 29.99
C PRO A 613 -3.11 -14.91 30.03
N TRP A 614 -1.99 -15.65 30.05
CA TRP A 614 -1.99 -17.12 30.07
C TRP A 614 -1.05 -17.69 31.15
N LEU A 615 -1.38 -17.47 32.43
CA LEU A 615 -0.55 -17.97 33.53
C LEU A 615 -0.49 -19.51 33.53
N PHE A 616 0.72 -20.05 33.72
CA PHE A 616 1.01 -21.50 33.62
C PHE A 616 0.63 -22.15 32.28
N GLY A 617 0.43 -21.37 31.21
CA GLY A 617 -0.01 -21.86 29.91
C GLY A 617 -1.50 -22.20 29.82
N MET A 618 -2.27 -21.91 30.87
CA MET A 618 -3.73 -21.98 30.87
C MET A 618 -4.31 -20.61 30.52
N PRO A 619 -5.55 -20.49 30.01
CA PRO A 619 -6.21 -19.20 29.78
C PRO A 619 -6.66 -18.55 31.11
N LEU A 620 -5.73 -18.47 32.06
CA LEU A 620 -5.87 -17.87 33.37
C LEU A 620 -5.28 -16.46 33.32
N TRP A 621 -6.13 -15.49 32.98
CA TRP A 621 -5.74 -14.08 32.93
C TRP A 621 -5.36 -13.62 34.32
N SER A 622 -4.17 -13.09 34.50
CA SER A 622 -3.64 -12.74 35.82
C SER A 622 -3.13 -11.32 35.81
N LYS A 623 -3.55 -10.51 36.79
CA LYS A 623 -3.07 -9.14 36.99
C LYS A 623 -2.50 -8.99 38.38
N PHE A 624 -1.31 -8.41 38.45
CA PHE A 624 -0.64 -8.02 39.67
C PHE A 624 -0.47 -6.51 39.64
N ASP A 625 -0.92 -5.81 40.68
CA ASP A 625 -0.77 -4.36 40.77
C ASP A 625 -0.21 -3.93 42.12
N LEU A 626 0.54 -2.83 42.06
CA LEU A 626 1.07 -2.10 43.21
C LEU A 626 0.58 -0.68 43.07
N TRP A 627 -0.07 -0.16 44.12
CA TRP A 627 -0.56 1.21 44.10
C TRP A 627 -0.06 2.01 45.31
N ASN A 628 0.04 3.31 45.11
CA ASN A 628 0.21 4.32 46.14
C ASN A 628 -0.78 5.45 45.86
N LEU A 629 -1.75 5.62 46.76
CA LEU A 629 -2.85 6.56 46.68
C LEU A 629 -2.76 7.53 47.85
N TYR A 630 -2.71 8.82 47.55
CA TYR A 630 -2.99 9.88 48.51
C TYR A 630 -4.31 10.54 48.14
N ARG A 631 -5.19 10.75 49.12
CA ARG A 631 -6.48 11.44 48.92
C ARG A 631 -6.81 12.34 50.10
N GLU A 632 -7.18 13.57 49.78
CA GLU A 632 -7.70 14.57 50.71
C GLU A 632 -9.23 14.52 50.74
N TYR A 633 -9.78 14.16 51.89
CA TYR A 633 -11.21 14.26 52.18
C TYR A 633 -11.49 15.57 52.93
N ASP A 634 -12.76 15.96 53.03
CA ASP A 634 -13.14 17.25 53.64
C ASP A 634 -12.67 17.38 55.10
N SER A 635 -12.54 16.26 55.83
CA SER A 635 -12.26 16.25 57.28
C SER A 635 -11.02 15.42 57.69
N TYR A 636 -10.37 14.74 56.75
CA TYR A 636 -9.16 13.92 56.97
C TYR A 636 -8.40 13.60 55.67
N ASN A 637 -7.16 13.15 55.79
CA ASN A 637 -6.35 12.65 54.68
C ASN A 637 -6.17 11.12 54.75
N LEU A 638 -6.14 10.47 53.59
CA LEU A 638 -5.90 9.04 53.43
C LEU A 638 -4.64 8.80 52.60
N ASP A 639 -3.69 8.05 53.15
CA ASP A 639 -2.52 7.51 52.45
C ASP A 639 -2.65 5.98 52.42
N SER A 640 -2.86 5.42 51.23
CA SER A 640 -3.13 4.00 51.00
C SER A 640 -2.10 3.41 50.05
N LYS A 641 -1.42 2.37 50.50
CA LYS A 641 -0.44 1.61 49.70
C LYS A 641 -0.81 0.15 49.72
N GLY A 642 -0.70 -0.52 48.59
CA GLY A 642 -1.04 -1.93 48.59
C GLY A 642 -0.63 -2.70 47.36
N PHE A 643 -1.00 -3.97 47.43
CA PHE A 643 -0.76 -4.98 46.42
C PHE A 643 -2.06 -5.71 46.10
N GLY A 644 -2.29 -5.93 44.81
CA GLY A 644 -3.41 -6.67 44.27
C GLY A 644 -2.95 -7.83 43.41
N ALA A 645 -3.60 -8.99 43.53
CA ALA A 645 -3.44 -10.11 42.62
C ALA A 645 -4.82 -10.60 42.18
N THR A 646 -5.14 -10.50 40.90
CA THR A 646 -6.44 -10.90 40.33
C THR A 646 -6.24 -11.99 39.30
N PHE A 647 -6.98 -13.09 39.43
CA PHE A 647 -7.00 -14.21 38.50
C PHE A 647 -8.39 -14.32 37.87
N GLY A 648 -8.45 -14.38 36.54
CA GLY A 648 -9.68 -14.44 35.76
C GLY A 648 -9.69 -15.68 34.86
N TYR A 649 -10.77 -16.46 34.90
CA TYR A 649 -10.95 -17.63 34.06
C TYR A 649 -12.30 -17.58 33.32
N PRO A 650 -12.32 -17.72 31.99
CA PRO A 650 -13.55 -17.75 31.21
C PRO A 650 -14.29 -19.07 31.44
N LEU A 651 -15.40 -19.04 32.16
CA LEU A 651 -16.19 -20.24 32.48
C LEU A 651 -17.11 -20.65 31.31
N TRP A 652 -17.73 -19.66 30.66
CA TRP A 652 -18.67 -19.84 29.56
C TRP A 652 -18.55 -18.68 28.56
N PRO A 653 -19.18 -18.75 27.37
CA PRO A 653 -19.27 -17.59 26.49
C PRO A 653 -19.79 -16.37 27.25
N TYR A 654 -19.07 -15.26 27.15
CA TYR A 654 -19.35 -13.98 27.83
C TYR A 654 -19.20 -13.98 29.35
N VAL A 655 -19.00 -15.12 30.01
CA VAL A 655 -18.94 -15.22 31.48
C VAL A 655 -17.52 -15.52 31.96
N THR A 656 -16.98 -14.62 32.78
CA THR A 656 -15.65 -14.76 33.40
C THR A 656 -15.79 -14.72 34.91
N ALA A 657 -15.17 -15.69 35.59
CA ALA A 657 -15.01 -15.66 37.04
C ALA A 657 -13.64 -15.09 37.40
N TYR A 658 -13.63 -14.21 38.40
CA TYR A 658 -12.45 -13.57 38.93
C TYR A 658 -12.28 -13.88 40.41
N VAL A 659 -11.05 -14.15 40.81
CA VAL A 659 -10.62 -14.24 42.21
C VAL A 659 -9.52 -13.21 42.41
N GLY A 660 -9.78 -12.21 43.23
CA GLY A 660 -8.85 -11.16 43.60
C GLY A 660 -8.37 -11.31 45.04
N TYR A 661 -7.09 -11.11 45.30
CA TYR A 661 -6.53 -10.90 46.61
C TYR A 661 -6.05 -9.44 46.71
N ARG A 662 -6.37 -8.77 47.81
CA ARG A 662 -5.98 -7.39 48.09
C ARG A 662 -5.31 -7.32 49.45
N LEU A 663 -4.15 -6.68 49.51
CA LEU A 663 -3.47 -6.27 50.73
C LEU A 663 -3.22 -4.76 50.67
N ALA A 664 -3.76 -4.01 51.63
CA ALA A 664 -3.65 -2.56 51.71
C ALA A 664 -3.22 -2.14 53.12
N ILE A 665 -2.35 -1.14 53.19
CA ILE A 665 -2.02 -0.39 54.41
C ILE A 665 -2.60 1.01 54.22
N ASP A 666 -3.56 1.35 55.05
CA ASP A 666 -4.38 2.56 54.96
C ASP A 666 -4.12 3.42 56.21
N ASN A 667 -3.55 4.61 56.03
CA ASN A 667 -3.24 5.55 57.09
C ASN A 667 -4.18 6.76 57.04
N VAL A 668 -5.01 6.90 58.06
CA VAL A 668 -5.90 8.05 58.26
C VAL A 668 -5.17 9.08 59.12
N LYS A 669 -4.85 10.24 58.52
CA LYS A 669 -4.06 11.31 59.15
C LYS A 669 -4.66 12.69 58.86
N ASP A 670 -4.06 13.73 59.44
CA ASP A 670 -4.48 15.13 59.26
C ASP A 670 -5.98 15.34 59.50
N ILE A 671 -6.49 14.76 60.59
CA ILE A 671 -7.91 14.82 60.95
C ILE A 671 -8.23 16.19 61.55
N GLN A 672 -9.26 16.86 61.04
CA GLN A 672 -9.69 18.15 61.55
C GLN A 672 -10.27 18.04 62.98
N ASP A 673 -10.08 19.07 63.79
CA ASP A 673 -10.65 19.12 65.15
C ASP A 673 -12.19 19.06 65.16
N THR A 674 -12.83 19.50 64.08
CA THR A 674 -14.29 19.45 63.88
C THR A 674 -14.79 18.12 63.32
N ALA A 675 -13.91 17.17 63.01
CA ALA A 675 -14.30 15.88 62.45
C ALA A 675 -15.15 15.05 63.42
N SER A 676 -16.06 14.26 62.87
CA SER A 676 -16.94 13.34 63.60
C SER A 676 -16.15 12.36 64.45
N PHE A 677 -16.81 11.86 65.49
CA PHE A 677 -16.26 10.81 66.35
C PHE A 677 -15.86 9.56 65.54
N TYR A 678 -16.64 9.21 64.52
CA TYR A 678 -16.38 8.07 63.64
C TYR A 678 -15.06 8.20 62.87
N ILE A 679 -14.72 9.41 62.40
CA ILE A 679 -13.44 9.70 61.73
C ILE A 679 -12.30 9.62 62.73
N LYS A 680 -12.43 10.31 63.88
CA LYS A 680 -11.36 10.38 64.90
C LYS A 680 -10.98 9.00 65.45
N LYS A 681 -11.94 8.09 65.59
CA LYS A 681 -11.72 6.71 66.05
C LYS A 681 -10.85 5.89 65.08
N GLN A 682 -10.78 6.27 63.82
CA GLN A 682 -10.05 5.55 62.78
C GLN A 682 -8.65 6.12 62.51
N ALA A 683 -8.18 7.06 63.34
CA ALA A 683 -6.86 7.66 63.21
C ALA A 683 -5.72 6.62 63.25
N GLY A 684 -4.73 6.81 62.39
CA GLY A 684 -3.55 5.97 62.29
C GLY A 684 -3.64 4.90 61.20
N GLU A 685 -2.74 3.93 61.30
CA GLU A 685 -2.57 2.89 60.28
C GLU A 685 -3.45 1.66 60.51
N THR A 686 -4.11 1.24 59.45
CA THR A 686 -4.87 0.00 59.37
C THR A 686 -4.37 -0.85 58.22
N THR A 687 -4.56 -2.16 58.34
CA THR A 687 -4.16 -3.16 57.34
C THR A 687 -5.40 -3.95 56.96
N SER A 688 -5.76 -3.85 55.68
CA SER A 688 -6.88 -4.56 55.05
C SER A 688 -6.32 -5.67 54.18
N SER A 689 -6.65 -6.93 54.48
CA SER A 689 -6.24 -8.09 53.69
C SER A 689 -7.45 -8.97 53.43
N GLY A 690 -7.75 -9.25 52.16
CA GLY A 690 -8.99 -9.92 51.79
C GLY A 690 -9.01 -10.52 50.40
N VAL A 691 -10.01 -11.38 50.18
CA VAL A 691 -10.27 -12.05 48.91
C VAL A 691 -11.62 -11.62 48.36
N THR A 692 -11.67 -11.32 47.07
CA THR A 692 -12.88 -11.02 46.31
C THR A 692 -13.13 -12.11 45.28
N VAL A 693 -14.32 -12.67 45.27
CA VAL A 693 -14.82 -13.50 44.17
C VAL A 693 -15.82 -12.68 43.38
N ASN A 694 -15.62 -12.56 42.06
CA ASN A 694 -16.48 -11.77 41.18
C ASN A 694 -16.84 -12.58 39.92
N LEU A 695 -18.13 -12.69 39.62
CA LEU A 695 -18.63 -13.30 38.39
C LEU A 695 -19.15 -12.20 37.47
N THR A 696 -18.63 -12.10 36.26
CA THR A 696 -19.02 -11.07 35.28
C THR A 696 -19.52 -11.71 33.99
N ARG A 697 -20.69 -11.27 33.51
CA ARG A 697 -21.22 -11.56 32.18
C ARG A 697 -21.23 -10.29 31.34
N ASP A 698 -20.44 -10.24 30.27
CA ASP A 698 -20.33 -9.09 29.37
C ASP A 698 -20.61 -9.50 27.92
N SER A 699 -21.77 -9.08 27.40
CA SER A 699 -22.19 -9.31 26.01
C SER A 699 -22.36 -7.99 25.25
N THR A 700 -21.68 -6.93 25.68
CA THR A 700 -21.71 -5.62 25.03
C THR A 700 -20.94 -5.63 23.70
N ASP A 701 -21.36 -4.79 22.76
CA ASP A 701 -20.75 -4.64 21.44
C ASP A 701 -19.49 -3.75 21.45
N ASP A 702 -19.47 -2.72 22.31
CA ASP A 702 -18.36 -1.81 22.49
C ASP A 702 -18.03 -1.65 23.98
N ALA A 703 -16.74 -1.68 24.33
CA ALA A 703 -16.31 -1.63 25.73
C ALA A 703 -16.42 -0.24 26.38
N ILE A 704 -16.51 0.83 25.59
CA ILE A 704 -16.47 2.24 26.03
C ILE A 704 -17.86 2.87 25.96
N PHE A 705 -18.52 2.85 24.79
CA PHE A 705 -19.88 3.36 24.59
C PHE A 705 -20.79 2.30 23.96
N PRO A 706 -21.16 1.24 24.72
CA PRO A 706 -22.06 0.17 24.25
C PRO A 706 -23.34 0.72 23.62
N SER A 707 -23.81 0.04 22.56
CA SER A 707 -25.11 0.31 21.93
C SER A 707 -26.11 -0.84 22.07
N THR A 708 -25.60 -2.05 22.30
CA THR A 708 -26.43 -3.25 22.48
C THR A 708 -25.81 -4.21 23.50
N GLY A 709 -26.64 -5.09 24.06
CA GLY A 709 -26.21 -6.13 24.99
C GLY A 709 -26.28 -5.71 26.45
N SER A 710 -25.58 -6.46 27.32
CA SER A 710 -25.59 -6.20 28.76
C SER A 710 -24.29 -6.58 29.44
N LYS A 711 -24.00 -5.88 30.54
CA LYS A 711 -22.88 -6.13 31.45
C LYS A 711 -23.40 -6.31 32.86
N ASN A 712 -23.21 -7.49 33.41
CA ASN A 712 -23.72 -7.88 34.72
C ASN A 712 -22.58 -8.42 35.57
N SER A 713 -22.50 -8.01 36.83
CA SER A 713 -21.51 -8.52 37.77
C SER A 713 -22.12 -8.81 39.13
N ALA A 714 -21.61 -9.84 39.80
CA ALA A 714 -21.91 -10.15 41.19
C ALA A 714 -20.60 -10.47 41.92
N SER A 715 -20.38 -9.81 43.05
CA SER A 715 -19.13 -9.91 43.80
C SER A 715 -19.36 -10.12 45.29
N VAL A 716 -18.49 -10.93 45.89
CA VAL A 716 -18.36 -11.09 47.34
C VAL A 716 -16.91 -10.88 47.73
N GLU A 717 -16.66 -9.91 48.58
CA GLU A 717 -15.35 -9.61 49.16
C GLU A 717 -15.39 -9.93 50.65
N TYR A 718 -14.39 -10.66 51.12
CA TYR A 718 -14.19 -11.00 52.51
C TYR A 718 -12.80 -10.55 52.96
N THR A 719 -12.77 -9.68 53.96
CA THR A 719 -11.56 -9.05 54.50
C THR A 719 -11.42 -9.41 55.98
N GLY A 720 -10.18 -9.66 56.44
CA GLY A 720 -9.88 -10.06 57.81
C GLY A 720 -9.89 -11.58 58.03
N GLY A 721 -9.99 -12.01 59.30
CA GLY A 721 -10.02 -13.42 59.71
C GLY A 721 -8.83 -14.24 59.19
N PRO A 722 -9.05 -15.27 58.33
CA PRO A 722 -7.99 -16.13 57.81
C PRO A 722 -6.97 -15.40 56.94
N PHE A 723 -7.29 -14.20 56.43
CA PHE A 723 -6.40 -13.42 55.58
C PHE A 723 -5.52 -12.43 56.36
N LEU A 724 -5.60 -12.45 57.70
CA LEU A 724 -4.91 -11.53 58.62
C LEU A 724 -5.33 -10.06 58.38
N GLY A 725 -4.72 -9.11 59.09
CA GLY A 725 -5.09 -7.69 59.05
C GLY A 725 -5.98 -7.25 60.20
N ASN A 726 -6.03 -5.95 60.45
CA ASN A 726 -6.79 -5.39 61.57
C ASN A 726 -8.17 -4.87 61.15
N VAL A 727 -8.48 -4.79 59.86
CA VAL A 727 -9.83 -4.53 59.32
C VAL A 727 -10.54 -5.85 59.01
N SER A 728 -11.84 -5.96 59.31
CA SER A 728 -12.62 -7.19 59.08
C SER A 728 -14.06 -6.89 58.64
N TYR A 729 -14.41 -7.21 57.40
CA TYR A 729 -15.76 -7.01 56.85
C TYR A 729 -16.06 -7.95 55.69
N THR A 730 -17.34 -8.11 55.38
CA THR A 730 -17.83 -8.76 54.15
C THR A 730 -18.60 -7.74 53.31
N ARG A 731 -18.27 -7.62 52.03
CA ARG A 731 -18.94 -6.75 51.06
C ARG A 731 -19.58 -7.58 49.95
N TYR A 732 -20.87 -7.35 49.74
CA TYR A 732 -21.67 -7.92 48.65
C TYR A 732 -21.98 -6.83 47.64
N GLY A 733 -21.79 -7.11 46.35
CA GLY A 733 -22.05 -6.18 45.27
C GLY A 733 -22.75 -6.84 44.10
N VAL A 734 -23.73 -6.15 43.53
CA VAL A 734 -24.40 -6.53 42.27
C VAL A 734 -24.47 -5.31 41.37
N SER A 735 -24.07 -5.46 40.11
CA SER A 735 -24.26 -4.45 39.08
C SER A 735 -24.86 -5.05 37.82
N SER A 736 -25.75 -4.30 37.16
CA SER A 736 -26.40 -4.73 35.93
C SER A 736 -26.62 -3.54 35.02
N ALA A 737 -26.14 -3.61 33.79
CA ALA A 737 -26.30 -2.59 32.76
C ALA A 737 -26.85 -3.23 31.49
N TRP A 738 -27.87 -2.63 30.88
CA TRP A 738 -28.52 -3.09 29.66
C TRP A 738 -28.62 -1.95 28.65
N PHE A 739 -28.33 -2.25 27.39
CA PHE A 739 -28.34 -1.30 26.29
C PHE A 739 -29.26 -1.84 25.19
N PHE A 740 -30.26 -1.04 24.84
CA PHE A 740 -31.28 -1.39 23.86
C PHE A 740 -31.15 -0.45 22.66
N PRO A 741 -30.74 -0.94 21.48
CA PRO A 741 -30.74 -0.14 20.27
C PRO A 741 -32.19 0.15 19.85
N LEU A 742 -32.45 1.39 19.49
CA LEU A 742 -33.74 1.91 19.05
C LEU A 742 -33.61 2.49 17.62
N PRO A 743 -34.72 2.78 16.91
CA PRO A 743 -34.66 3.39 15.59
C PRO A 743 -33.84 4.69 15.56
N LEU A 744 -33.38 5.07 14.36
CA LEU A 744 -32.56 6.28 14.12
C LEU A 744 -31.17 6.25 14.80
N ASP A 745 -30.59 5.06 14.98
CA ASP A 745 -29.30 4.85 15.65
C ASP A 745 -29.25 5.38 17.10
N THR A 746 -30.41 5.41 17.78
CA THR A 746 -30.53 5.82 19.17
C THR A 746 -30.41 4.62 20.11
N VAL A 747 -30.06 4.84 21.38
CA VAL A 747 -29.85 3.78 22.37
C VAL A 747 -30.51 4.17 23.68
N PHE A 748 -31.29 3.27 24.25
CA PHE A 748 -31.76 3.38 25.63
C PHE A 748 -30.89 2.50 26.54
N GLY A 749 -30.23 3.12 27.51
CA GLY A 749 -29.38 2.45 28.49
C GLY A 749 -30.00 2.50 29.88
N ILE A 750 -29.95 1.39 30.60
CA ILE A 750 -30.32 1.33 32.02
C ILE A 750 -29.21 0.64 32.81
N ARG A 751 -28.84 1.21 33.96
CA ARG A 751 -27.84 0.67 34.88
C ARG A 751 -28.40 0.63 36.29
N GLY A 752 -28.15 -0.46 37.00
CA GLY A 752 -28.46 -0.62 38.42
C GLY A 752 -27.23 -1.11 39.18
N ARG A 753 -27.04 -0.62 40.40
CA ARG A 753 -26.03 -1.08 41.36
C ARG A 753 -26.63 -1.21 42.74
N MET A 754 -26.35 -2.31 43.39
CA MET A 754 -26.76 -2.61 44.75
C MET A 754 -25.56 -3.13 45.54
N GLY A 755 -25.38 -2.66 46.76
CA GLY A 755 -24.27 -3.06 47.61
C GLY A 755 -24.70 -3.18 49.07
N ALA A 756 -24.12 -4.14 49.78
CA ALA A 756 -24.28 -4.31 51.22
C ALA A 756 -22.95 -4.70 51.87
N MET A 757 -22.68 -4.16 53.05
CA MET A 757 -21.47 -4.42 53.83
C MET A 757 -21.85 -4.80 55.25
N LYS A 758 -21.08 -5.72 55.82
CA LYS A 758 -21.23 -6.15 57.21
C LYS A 758 -19.85 -6.23 57.86
N GLY A 759 -19.69 -5.55 58.99
CA GLY A 759 -18.52 -5.72 59.84
C GLY A 759 -18.45 -7.14 60.40
N ASN A 760 -17.25 -7.72 60.43
CA ASN A 760 -17.00 -9.05 60.96
C ASN A 760 -16.24 -8.95 62.29
N GLU A 761 -16.24 -10.02 63.10
CA GLU A 761 -15.39 -10.12 64.31
C GLU A 761 -15.55 -8.97 65.32
N GLY A 762 -16.75 -8.36 65.38
CA GLY A 762 -17.02 -7.21 66.24
C GLY A 762 -16.33 -5.91 65.81
N LYS A 763 -15.71 -5.87 64.62
CA LYS A 763 -15.06 -4.70 64.05
C LYS A 763 -16.02 -3.90 63.16
N GLU A 764 -15.90 -2.59 63.22
CA GLU A 764 -16.65 -1.67 62.35
C GLU A 764 -15.98 -1.58 60.97
N VAL A 765 -16.80 -1.35 59.94
CA VAL A 765 -16.30 -1.08 58.58
C VAL A 765 -15.65 0.31 58.55
N PRO A 766 -14.38 0.44 58.12
CA PRO A 766 -13.72 1.74 57.99
C PRO A 766 -14.50 2.69 57.08
N ILE A 767 -14.56 3.98 57.43
CA ILE A 767 -15.38 4.95 56.71
C ILE A 767 -14.95 5.14 55.25
N PHE A 768 -13.65 4.99 54.97
CA PHE A 768 -13.11 5.10 53.61
C PHE A 768 -13.49 3.89 52.72
N GLU A 769 -13.91 2.77 53.33
CA GLU A 769 -14.43 1.58 52.63
C GLU A 769 -15.96 1.61 52.46
N ARG A 770 -16.67 2.53 53.11
CA ARG A 770 -18.13 2.63 53.02
C ARG A 770 -18.59 3.17 51.67
N TYR A 771 -19.87 2.98 51.37
CA TYR A 771 -20.45 3.44 50.11
C TYR A 771 -20.76 4.94 50.13
N TYR A 772 -20.29 5.62 49.08
CA TYR A 772 -20.63 6.99 48.75
C TYR A 772 -21.15 7.03 47.32
N LEU A 773 -22.27 7.71 47.12
CA LEU A 773 -22.78 8.03 45.78
C LEU A 773 -22.49 9.51 45.47
N GLY A 774 -22.69 9.93 44.21
CA GLY A 774 -22.23 11.21 43.67
C GLY A 774 -21.22 11.07 42.54
N GLY A 775 -21.18 12.10 41.69
CA GLY A 775 -20.25 12.24 40.57
C GLY A 775 -20.62 11.46 39.30
N ILE A 776 -19.74 11.59 38.30
CA ILE A 776 -19.98 11.20 36.89
C ILE A 776 -20.35 9.72 36.66
N ASN A 777 -20.07 8.87 37.64
CA ASN A 777 -20.30 7.43 37.57
C ASN A 777 -21.48 6.95 38.42
N SER A 778 -22.20 7.83 39.15
CA SER A 778 -23.33 7.42 39.98
C SER A 778 -24.53 8.38 39.97
N LEU A 779 -24.45 9.52 40.66
CA LEU A 779 -25.50 10.53 40.71
C LEU A 779 -24.92 11.84 40.17
N ARG A 780 -25.02 12.03 38.86
CA ARG A 780 -24.43 13.19 38.18
C ARG A 780 -25.09 14.47 38.64
N GLY A 781 -24.28 15.50 38.92
CA GLY A 781 -24.76 16.75 39.51
C GLY A 781 -24.61 16.81 41.04
N LEU A 782 -24.52 15.68 41.73
CA LEU A 782 -24.29 15.63 43.19
C LEU A 782 -22.81 15.31 43.48
N ARG A 783 -22.21 15.98 44.47
CA ARG A 783 -20.81 15.75 44.87
C ARG A 783 -20.65 14.43 45.62
N GLN A 784 -21.42 14.27 46.70
CA GLN A 784 -21.34 13.14 47.61
C GLN A 784 -22.69 12.94 48.30
N VAL A 785 -23.17 11.70 48.37
CA VAL A 785 -24.45 11.29 48.95
C VAL A 785 -24.21 10.07 49.82
N GLY A 786 -24.66 10.15 51.07
CA GLY A 786 -24.63 9.09 52.05
C GLY A 786 -25.08 9.61 53.42
N PRO A 787 -25.09 8.74 54.45
CA PRO A 787 -25.37 9.13 55.82
C PRO A 787 -24.42 10.23 56.29
N LYS A 788 -24.96 11.19 57.04
CA LYS A 788 -24.21 12.28 57.67
C LYS A 788 -24.22 12.12 59.19
N ASP A 789 -23.12 12.45 59.85
CA ASP A 789 -23.08 12.61 61.29
C ASP A 789 -23.99 13.78 61.70
N PRO A 790 -24.95 13.59 62.63
CA PRO A 790 -25.93 14.61 62.96
C PRO A 790 -25.35 15.82 63.72
N VAL A 791 -24.14 15.70 64.28
CA VAL A 791 -23.49 16.75 65.06
C VAL A 791 -22.54 17.56 64.18
N THR A 792 -21.66 16.89 63.43
CA THR A 792 -20.62 17.56 62.62
C THR A 792 -21.05 17.81 61.18
N GLY A 793 -22.08 17.09 60.70
CA GLY A 793 -22.50 17.14 59.30
C GLY A 793 -21.60 16.37 58.34
N ASP A 794 -20.55 15.69 58.84
CA ASP A 794 -19.63 14.90 58.02
C ASP A 794 -20.36 13.75 57.34
N VAL A 795 -20.09 13.54 56.05
CA VAL A 795 -20.61 12.35 55.35
C VAL A 795 -19.79 11.14 55.75
N ILE A 796 -20.38 10.20 56.48
CA ILE A 796 -19.70 9.01 57.02
C ILE A 796 -19.85 7.76 56.14
N GLY A 797 -20.67 7.83 55.09
CA GLY A 797 -20.86 6.75 54.12
C GLY A 797 -21.76 5.61 54.62
N GLY A 798 -22.40 4.90 53.69
CA GLY A 798 -23.38 3.85 54.00
C GLY A 798 -22.79 2.44 54.00
N LEU A 799 -23.38 1.54 54.77
CA LEU A 799 -23.14 0.09 54.69
C LEU A 799 -23.99 -0.57 53.59
N THR A 800 -25.09 0.05 53.18
CA THR A 800 -25.87 -0.37 52.02
C THR A 800 -25.97 0.76 51.00
N MET A 801 -26.08 0.42 49.72
CA MET A 801 -26.32 1.40 48.65
C MET A 801 -27.22 0.84 47.56
N LEU A 802 -28.00 1.72 46.95
CA LEU A 802 -28.78 1.41 45.75
C LEU A 802 -28.71 2.61 44.78
N ASN A 803 -28.41 2.34 43.52
CA ASN A 803 -28.27 3.36 42.49
C ASN A 803 -28.82 2.83 41.15
N PHE A 804 -29.58 3.68 40.45
CA PHE A 804 -30.08 3.45 39.10
C PHE A 804 -29.77 4.64 38.19
N ASN A 805 -29.41 4.36 36.95
CA ASN A 805 -29.20 5.34 35.89
C ASN A 805 -30.01 4.94 34.67
N ALA A 806 -30.78 5.86 34.10
CA ALA A 806 -31.42 5.70 32.81
C ALA A 806 -30.83 6.74 31.84
N GLU A 807 -30.43 6.31 30.65
CA GLU A 807 -29.82 7.15 29.62
C GLU A 807 -30.55 6.96 28.29
N TYR A 808 -30.80 8.05 27.57
CA TYR A 808 -31.22 8.02 26.18
C TYR A 808 -30.17 8.72 25.34
N ILE A 809 -29.51 7.97 24.48
CA ILE A 809 -28.32 8.37 23.71
C ILE A 809 -28.71 8.47 22.24
N PHE A 810 -28.34 9.55 21.58
CA PHE A 810 -28.62 9.78 20.17
C PHE A 810 -27.40 10.35 19.44
N PRO A 811 -27.21 10.05 18.15
CA PRO A 811 -26.07 10.54 17.38
C PRO A 811 -26.19 12.05 17.16
N LEU A 812 -25.12 12.79 17.45
CA LEU A 812 -25.05 14.23 17.17
C LEU A 812 -24.34 14.50 15.83
N ILE A 813 -23.15 13.93 15.64
CA ILE A 813 -22.42 13.94 14.35
C ILE A 813 -21.93 12.52 14.08
N LYS A 814 -22.66 11.80 13.21
CA LYS A 814 -22.40 10.38 12.92
C LYS A 814 -20.97 10.14 12.42
N ASN A 815 -20.54 10.93 11.45
CA ASN A 815 -19.21 10.78 10.82
C ASN A 815 -18.05 11.06 11.78
N ALA A 816 -18.29 11.82 12.86
CA ALA A 816 -17.29 12.14 13.88
C ALA A 816 -17.40 11.23 15.12
N GLY A 817 -18.34 10.28 15.15
CA GLY A 817 -18.55 9.40 16.31
C GLY A 817 -19.02 10.13 17.57
N MET A 818 -19.64 11.32 17.43
CA MET A 818 -20.12 12.12 18.55
C MET A 818 -21.59 11.82 18.85
N LYS A 819 -21.88 11.52 20.12
CA LYS A 819 -23.19 11.18 20.65
C LYS A 819 -23.60 12.24 21.68
N ALA A 820 -24.87 12.60 21.71
CA ALA A 820 -25.48 13.34 22.81
C ALA A 820 -26.34 12.39 23.64
N LEU A 821 -26.57 12.73 24.89
CA LEU A 821 -27.44 11.95 25.77
C LEU A 821 -28.24 12.83 26.70
N VAL A 822 -29.39 12.32 27.11
CA VAL A 822 -30.15 12.79 28.27
C VAL A 822 -30.21 11.67 29.29
N PHE A 823 -30.18 12.01 30.57
CA PHE A 823 -30.15 11.01 31.64
C PHE A 823 -31.03 11.36 32.83
N PHE A 824 -31.39 10.34 33.58
CA PHE A 824 -32.01 10.41 34.90
C PHE A 824 -31.29 9.44 35.83
N ASP A 825 -30.80 9.94 36.95
CA ASP A 825 -30.12 9.14 37.97
C ASP A 825 -30.93 9.17 39.27
N THR A 826 -30.98 8.04 39.97
CA THR A 826 -31.57 7.96 41.29
C THR A 826 -30.78 7.02 42.20
N GLY A 827 -30.67 7.32 43.49
CA GLY A 827 -29.92 6.47 44.41
C GLY A 827 -29.67 7.09 45.76
N ASN A 828 -29.29 6.24 46.72
CA ASN A 828 -28.85 6.66 48.03
C ASN A 828 -27.99 5.56 48.70
N ALA A 829 -27.34 5.90 49.81
CA ALA A 829 -26.61 4.99 50.66
C ALA A 829 -27.08 5.15 52.12
N TRP A 830 -27.10 4.06 52.89
CA TRP A 830 -27.66 4.01 54.23
C TRP A 830 -26.77 3.24 55.20
N GLU A 831 -26.88 3.54 56.50
CA GLU A 831 -26.22 2.76 57.56
C GLU A 831 -26.77 1.33 57.67
N SER A 832 -28.05 1.11 57.34
CA SER A 832 -28.65 -0.22 57.31
C SER A 832 -29.89 -0.25 56.41
N GLY A 833 -30.22 -1.42 55.88
CA GLY A 833 -31.44 -1.63 55.07
C GLY A 833 -31.42 -0.90 53.72
N TYR A 834 -32.57 -0.89 53.04
CA TYR A 834 -32.78 -0.14 51.79
C TYR A 834 -34.05 0.69 51.94
N HIS A 835 -33.93 2.02 51.82
CA HIS A 835 -35.05 2.93 52.06
C HIS A 835 -35.44 3.66 50.76
N LEU A 836 -36.30 3.05 49.94
CA LEU A 836 -36.66 3.61 48.63
C LEU A 836 -37.37 4.98 48.68
N GLY A 837 -37.86 5.41 49.85
CA GLY A 837 -38.57 6.67 50.03
C GLY A 837 -37.69 7.93 50.02
N ASP A 838 -36.40 7.81 50.32
CA ASP A 838 -35.48 8.96 50.46
C ASP A 838 -34.41 9.04 49.34
N MET A 839 -34.64 8.34 48.23
CA MET A 839 -33.71 8.28 47.11
C MET A 839 -33.48 9.65 46.50
N ARG A 840 -32.20 10.02 46.33
CA ARG A 840 -31.78 11.25 45.66
C ARG A 840 -31.93 11.13 44.16
N ARG A 841 -32.31 12.20 43.46
CA ARG A 841 -32.68 12.20 42.04
C ARG A 841 -32.00 13.34 41.27
N THR A 842 -31.39 13.02 40.14
CA THR A 842 -30.82 14.01 39.24
C THR A 842 -31.25 13.73 37.80
N ALA A 843 -31.26 14.77 36.97
CA ALA A 843 -31.46 14.64 35.53
C ALA A 843 -30.54 15.60 34.79
N GLY A 844 -30.21 15.29 33.56
CA GLY A 844 -29.24 16.11 32.84
C GLY A 844 -29.03 15.72 31.40
N VAL A 845 -28.02 16.35 30.82
CA VAL A 845 -27.62 16.18 29.42
C VAL A 845 -26.12 15.98 29.34
N GLY A 846 -25.64 15.35 28.27
CA GLY A 846 -24.22 15.18 28.05
C GLY A 846 -23.83 14.91 26.61
N ILE A 847 -22.53 15.01 26.35
CA ILE A 847 -21.89 14.71 25.07
C ILE A 847 -20.82 13.65 25.31
N ARG A 848 -20.80 12.63 24.45
CA ARG A 848 -19.79 11.57 24.41
C ARG A 848 -19.14 11.54 23.04
N TRP A 849 -17.81 11.48 22.98
CA TRP A 849 -17.09 11.54 21.71
C TRP A 849 -15.84 10.66 21.72
N TYR A 850 -15.68 9.81 20.71
CA TYR A 850 -14.40 9.18 20.41
C TYR A 850 -13.48 10.18 19.70
N SER A 851 -12.83 11.05 20.47
CA SER A 851 -11.89 12.00 19.90
C SER A 851 -10.58 11.31 19.47
N PRO A 852 -9.77 11.92 18.60
CA PRO A 852 -8.44 11.41 18.25
C PRO A 852 -7.51 11.23 19.46
N ILE A 853 -7.78 11.93 20.57
CA ILE A 853 -7.00 11.87 21.81
C ILE A 853 -7.64 10.97 22.88
N GLY A 854 -8.72 10.27 22.57
CA GLY A 854 -9.41 9.33 23.47
C GLY A 854 -10.89 9.65 23.72
N PRO A 855 -11.60 8.82 24.49
CA PRO A 855 -13.02 9.02 24.77
C PRO A 855 -13.23 10.25 25.66
N LEU A 856 -14.12 11.13 25.23
CA LEU A 856 -14.54 12.32 25.96
C LEU A 856 -15.96 12.11 26.49
N ARG A 857 -16.19 12.48 27.75
CA ARG A 857 -17.51 12.64 28.35
C ARG A 857 -17.60 14.06 28.91
N LEU A 858 -18.66 14.79 28.57
CA LEU A 858 -19.02 16.06 29.18
C LEU A 858 -20.48 15.95 29.60
N GLU A 859 -20.75 16.00 30.90
CA GLU A 859 -22.08 15.71 31.44
C GLU A 859 -22.46 16.82 32.42
N TRP A 860 -23.64 17.40 32.23
CA TRP A 860 -24.25 18.38 33.13
C TRP A 860 -25.42 17.74 33.84
N GLY A 861 -25.38 17.70 35.17
CA GLY A 861 -26.44 17.16 36.01
C GLY A 861 -27.12 18.23 36.86
N TYR A 862 -28.45 18.21 36.90
CA TYR A 862 -29.31 19.06 37.72
C TYR A 862 -29.97 18.23 38.83
N VAL A 863 -29.97 18.76 40.06
CA VAL A 863 -30.51 18.09 41.24
C VAL A 863 -32.02 18.37 41.36
N LEU A 864 -32.84 17.33 41.24
CA LEU A 864 -34.30 17.46 41.21
C LEU A 864 -34.90 17.62 42.62
N ASP A 865 -34.31 16.94 43.61
CA ASP A 865 -34.67 16.96 45.02
C ASP A 865 -33.57 17.66 45.84
N ARG A 866 -33.28 18.90 45.46
CA ARG A 866 -32.21 19.70 46.05
C ARG A 866 -32.47 20.01 47.53
N LYS A 867 -31.43 19.86 48.37
CA LYS A 867 -31.40 20.35 49.76
C LYS A 867 -30.74 21.74 49.85
N GLU A 868 -30.99 22.49 50.92
CA GLU A 868 -30.52 23.88 51.06
C GLU A 868 -28.99 24.01 51.01
N ASP A 869 -28.25 23.01 51.50
CA ASP A 869 -26.78 22.94 51.54
C ASP A 869 -26.14 22.45 50.23
N GLU A 870 -26.92 22.25 49.18
CA GLU A 870 -26.46 21.64 47.93
C GLU A 870 -26.48 22.60 46.74
N SER A 871 -25.51 22.41 45.83
CA SER A 871 -25.48 23.09 44.54
C SER A 871 -26.63 22.59 43.64
N PRO A 872 -27.29 23.47 42.87
CA PRO A 872 -28.43 23.08 42.04
C PRO A 872 -28.03 22.24 40.82
N SER A 873 -26.80 22.40 40.32
CA SER A 873 -26.28 21.63 39.19
C SER A 873 -24.75 21.62 39.19
N ARG A 874 -24.15 20.67 38.44
CA ARG A 874 -22.70 20.59 38.23
C ARG A 874 -22.36 20.11 36.81
N TRP A 875 -21.22 20.57 36.33
CA TRP A 875 -20.56 20.03 35.13
C TRP A 875 -19.46 19.06 35.55
N GLU A 876 -19.37 17.94 34.85
CA GLU A 876 -18.31 16.95 34.99
C GLU A 876 -17.77 16.60 33.61
N PHE A 877 -16.46 16.44 33.48
CA PHE A 877 -15.85 16.02 32.22
C PHE A 877 -14.72 15.03 32.43
N THR A 878 -14.50 14.17 31.44
CA THR A 878 -13.36 13.25 31.37
C THR A 878 -12.88 13.14 29.93
N ILE A 879 -11.57 13.18 29.71
CA ILE A 879 -10.93 13.05 28.38
C ILE A 879 -9.85 11.98 28.45
N GLY A 880 -10.02 10.90 27.70
CA GLY A 880 -9.12 9.75 27.73
C GLY A 880 -9.68 8.60 28.57
N MET A 881 -8.92 7.51 28.68
CA MET A 881 -9.34 6.32 29.43
C MET A 881 -9.22 6.55 30.94
N PHE A 882 -10.18 7.28 31.52
CA PHE A 882 -10.47 7.26 32.94
C PHE A 882 -11.47 6.13 33.21
N MET A 883 -10.98 4.90 33.35
CA MET A 883 -11.74 3.81 33.96
C MET A 883 -11.28 3.61 35.39
#